data_AF-E3HIX8-F1
#
_entry.id   AF-E3HIX8-F1
#
_cell.length_a   1.000
_cell.length_b   1.000
_cell.length_c   1.000
_cell.angle_alpha   90.00
_cell.angle_beta   90.00
_cell.angle_gamma   90.00
#
_symmetry.space_group_name_H-M   'P 1'
#
loop_
_entity.id
_entity.type
_entity.pdbx_description
1 polymer ?
#
loop_
_entity_poly.entity_id
_entity_poly.type
_entity_poly.pdbx_seq_one_letter_code
_entity_poly.pdbx_strand_id
1 'polypeptide(L)'
;MANNSAAIVNEISGRAWLRHGDGSLTELHQGSKVPAGSDVVTASGATVSLQLENGLPVVIGEGRMVALTNEMTTTLDDPSEAAVATPSGTDSDRLLAALREGRDLFDELDPTAAVVTGGGGDGGSSFVQLARLLESTIPLDLAYSNPGHRADVMPRVSSGTGSAVDEDEAPPLANVNRAPDARDDAGQGDQNSLVRGNLLSNDLDPDNDPLAITSVGGRPMTSGGVALEGSNGGMFTVLPDGSYVFTPGGDYDHLAAGEAVTSTVSYTITDPRGATSTATVVVLITGTNDGPVSSAVSDTSSVDAHTNVSYDVSRHFSDPDSSDKLTYTATGLPPSLGIDPHTGIITGSIDPSASQGGWGGVYNITVTATDPSGAATSQKFDWAIANPAPIAVDDSGAASEDSSLDVSARNGVLANDRDPDGDALAVSHVNGNTAYVGVAIAGSHGGTFTLNADGSYSFDPGSAFQHLGAGEQIHSSITYIVSDSQGGTSTAILTVEITGTNDLPVLQAQATHVSEDHAASGNVLAGAVDVDNDALIVTVFTVNGATYSAGSTAYIAGMGSILIEADGSYVFTPDANWNGAVPSITYTVTDGTATTSSTLDIGVLPVNDAPVSQDGSGNVVAGGGRYVFGLNDFPFSDPGEGHSMKSLVIDSLPPLGTLLLNGKAIKSGQEISVEDLVNGKLVFQPGAGNASDNSGSSSFDFRVRDSGGTADGGQDISRQHLFKMNVGLFIAGDDDNGDRAKIMDKWNGGNGNDVMLGDHGGVLGLPPPPPDPADRPGRGAEAGSRPDHVLATPDIDRLYGGDGSDILFGDAINTDQLPWGIDGNPARPEGLLDGSGLWALKQFLLLKNGVQPTDADLHKFISENHDALEVHGDTRGRFDVLYGGDGDDILYGQGGNDALFGGGDRDILSGGTGNDHLEGDAGNDVLIGGMGNDLLYGDGNGVRYDDNSDTFKWEFNDQGTTDAPAVDTVMDFSIQKQADGGDILDLQELLVGENDSTLTDYLNFYKEGNGTVINVNTQGKLGTQGADQKIVLENVDLTHDAYGQSMSNQAIINDLLQKGKLTVDHA
;
A
#
# COMPACT_ATOMS: atom_id res chain seq x y z
N MET A 1 9.74 -13.45 -53.33
CA MET A 1 9.93 -11.99 -53.49
C MET A 1 11.33 -11.72 -52.96
N ALA A 2 12.37 -11.75 -53.78
CA ALA A 2 12.82 -10.60 -54.60
C ALA A 2 12.93 -9.34 -53.73
N ASN A 3 14.07 -9.20 -53.03
CA ASN A 3 14.75 -7.93 -52.75
C ASN A 3 16.05 -8.23 -51.98
N ASN A 4 17.10 -8.63 -52.72
CA ASN A 4 18.48 -8.44 -52.28
C ASN A 4 18.84 -7.00 -52.66
N SER A 5 18.76 -6.08 -51.71
CA SER A 5 19.07 -4.67 -51.93
C SER A 5 20.50 -4.52 -52.47
N ALA A 6 20.65 -3.89 -53.64
CA ALA A 6 21.97 -3.63 -54.22
C ALA A 6 22.68 -2.56 -53.37
N ALA A 7 23.95 -2.79 -53.01
CA ALA A 7 24.78 -1.79 -52.35
C ALA A 7 25.05 -0.61 -53.32
N ILE A 8 25.15 0.61 -52.80
CA ILE A 8 25.44 1.79 -53.63
C ILE A 8 26.86 2.26 -53.35
N VAL A 9 27.65 2.51 -54.39
CA VAL A 9 29.00 3.10 -54.24
C VAL A 9 28.86 4.52 -53.71
N ASN A 10 29.29 4.75 -52.47
CA ASN A 10 29.19 6.05 -51.82
C ASN A 10 30.38 6.95 -52.17
N GLU A 11 31.59 6.39 -52.21
CA GLU A 11 32.81 7.09 -52.63
C GLU A 11 33.76 6.12 -53.33
N ILE A 12 34.50 6.64 -54.32
CA ILE A 12 35.57 5.92 -55.02
C ILE A 12 36.77 6.83 -55.22
N SER A 13 37.95 6.35 -54.80
CA SER A 13 39.23 6.99 -55.10
C SER A 13 40.04 6.05 -56.00
N GLY A 14 40.40 6.51 -57.20
CA GLY A 14 41.00 5.67 -58.24
C GLY A 14 39.98 5.01 -59.18
N ARG A 15 40.30 3.84 -59.75
CA ARG A 15 39.42 3.09 -60.66
C ARG A 15 39.06 1.72 -60.09
N ALA A 16 37.80 1.34 -60.21
CA ALA A 16 37.30 0.03 -59.81
C ALA A 16 36.26 -0.49 -60.80
N TRP A 17 36.10 -1.80 -60.86
CA TRP A 17 35.19 -2.47 -61.78
C TRP A 17 34.39 -3.57 -61.08
N LEU A 18 33.17 -3.79 -61.55
CA LEU A 18 32.39 -4.98 -61.29
C LEU A 18 32.80 -6.08 -62.27
N ARG A 19 33.09 -7.28 -61.78
CA ARG A 19 33.42 -8.44 -62.61
C ARG A 19 32.22 -9.37 -62.74
N HIS A 20 31.82 -9.63 -63.97
CA HIS A 20 30.73 -10.56 -64.28
C HIS A 20 31.25 -12.00 -64.43
N GLY A 21 30.36 -12.98 -64.33
CA GLY A 21 30.70 -14.41 -64.38
C GLY A 21 31.33 -14.89 -65.71
N ASP A 22 31.28 -14.09 -66.78
CA ASP A 22 31.94 -14.34 -68.06
C ASP A 22 33.36 -13.73 -68.15
N GLY A 23 33.80 -13.03 -67.09
CA GLY A 23 35.11 -12.38 -67.00
C GLY A 23 35.16 -10.95 -67.55
N SER A 24 34.06 -10.40 -68.05
CA SER A 24 33.97 -8.99 -68.46
C SER A 24 33.95 -8.03 -67.26
N LEU A 25 34.47 -6.81 -67.44
CA LEU A 25 34.56 -5.78 -66.40
C LEU A 25 33.70 -4.56 -66.76
N THR A 26 32.93 -4.06 -65.79
CA THR A 26 32.17 -2.80 -65.91
C THR A 26 32.70 -1.80 -64.89
N GLU A 27 33.11 -0.60 -65.33
CA GLU A 27 33.69 0.41 -64.44
C GLU A 27 32.64 0.98 -63.48
N LEU A 28 33.04 1.18 -62.21
CA LEU A 28 32.20 1.69 -61.14
C LEU A 28 32.45 3.18 -60.93
N HIS A 29 31.36 3.92 -60.73
CA HIS A 29 31.35 5.33 -60.35
C HIS A 29 30.49 5.55 -59.10
N GLN A 30 30.65 6.69 -58.43
CA GLN A 30 29.79 7.08 -57.32
C GLN A 30 28.30 7.00 -57.72
N GLY A 31 27.48 6.36 -56.89
CA GLY A 31 26.07 6.05 -57.16
C GLY A 31 25.81 4.75 -57.94
N SER A 32 26.85 4.02 -58.38
CA SER A 32 26.68 2.73 -59.06
C SER A 32 26.09 1.68 -58.12
N LYS A 33 25.14 0.88 -58.63
CA LYS A 33 24.49 -0.20 -57.88
C LYS A 33 25.27 -1.51 -58.04
N VAL A 34 25.65 -2.12 -56.93
CA VAL A 34 26.38 -3.40 -56.84
C VAL A 34 25.43 -4.48 -56.32
N PRO A 35 25.00 -5.44 -57.16
CA PRO A 35 24.12 -6.52 -56.73
C PRO A 35 24.81 -7.44 -55.71
N ALA A 36 24.04 -7.97 -54.75
CA ALA A 36 24.56 -8.94 -53.78
C ALA A 36 25.16 -10.18 -54.46
N GLY A 37 26.34 -10.62 -54.01
CA GLY A 37 27.09 -11.74 -54.58
C GLY A 37 27.99 -11.41 -55.78
N SER A 38 28.22 -10.13 -56.07
CA SER A 38 29.09 -9.68 -57.19
C SER A 38 30.53 -9.41 -56.74
N ASP A 39 31.51 -9.68 -57.62
CA ASP A 39 32.93 -9.41 -57.35
C ASP A 39 33.31 -7.97 -57.74
N VAL A 40 33.84 -7.20 -56.79
CA VAL A 40 34.38 -5.85 -57.00
C VAL A 40 35.91 -5.92 -57.07
N VAL A 41 36.50 -5.34 -58.12
CA VAL A 41 37.95 -5.33 -58.37
C VAL A 41 38.46 -3.89 -58.41
N THR A 42 39.44 -3.56 -57.57
CA THR A 42 40.07 -2.23 -57.51
C THR A 42 41.43 -2.20 -58.21
N ALA A 43 41.78 -1.07 -58.82
CA ALA A 43 43.15 -0.82 -59.28
C ALA A 43 44.11 -0.63 -58.08
N SER A 44 45.42 -0.81 -58.28
CA SER A 44 46.40 -0.57 -57.22
C SER A 44 46.32 0.89 -56.73
N GLY A 45 46.28 1.06 -55.41
CA GLY A 45 46.05 2.35 -54.75
C GLY A 45 44.60 2.88 -54.75
N ALA A 46 43.61 2.11 -55.25
CA ALA A 46 42.22 2.54 -55.29
C ALA A 46 41.38 1.99 -54.11
N THR A 47 40.40 2.78 -53.65
CA THR A 47 39.45 2.41 -52.59
C THR A 47 38.01 2.62 -53.04
N VAL A 48 37.10 1.72 -52.65
CA VAL A 48 35.66 1.83 -52.93
C VAL A 48 34.88 1.67 -51.63
N SER A 49 34.04 2.64 -51.31
CA SER A 49 33.10 2.60 -50.18
C SER A 49 31.70 2.22 -50.66
N LEU A 50 31.11 1.19 -50.06
CA LEU A 50 29.78 0.68 -50.39
C LEU A 50 28.81 0.91 -49.23
N GLN A 51 27.73 1.65 -49.50
CA GLN A 51 26.64 1.87 -48.55
C GLN A 51 25.59 0.76 -48.71
N LEU A 52 25.34 0.04 -47.61
CA LEU A 52 24.24 -0.92 -47.50
C LEU A 52 23.02 -0.21 -46.90
N GLU A 53 21.82 -0.67 -47.27
CA GLU A 53 20.58 0.09 -47.10
C GLU A 53 20.28 0.50 -45.64
N ASN A 54 20.83 -0.20 -44.62
CA ASN A 54 20.71 0.15 -43.20
C ASN A 54 21.95 -0.25 -42.35
N GLY A 55 23.18 -0.21 -42.92
CA GLY A 55 24.41 -0.64 -42.23
C GLY A 55 25.57 0.35 -42.38
N LEU A 56 26.62 0.20 -41.56
CA LEU A 56 27.84 1.00 -41.69
C LEU A 56 28.47 0.80 -43.08
N PRO A 57 28.97 1.87 -43.75
CA PRO A 57 29.58 1.74 -45.06
C PRO A 57 30.82 0.84 -45.03
N VAL A 58 30.88 -0.11 -45.96
CA VAL A 58 31.99 -1.07 -46.07
C VAL A 58 33.02 -0.53 -47.07
N VAL A 59 34.24 -0.29 -46.61
CA VAL A 59 35.34 0.19 -47.45
C VAL A 59 36.22 -0.99 -47.90
N ILE A 60 36.36 -1.15 -49.22
CA ILE A 60 37.20 -2.16 -49.85
C ILE A 60 38.52 -1.52 -50.26
N GLY A 61 39.61 -1.96 -49.63
CA GLY A 61 40.99 -1.54 -49.91
C GLY A 61 41.75 -2.48 -50.86
N GLU A 62 43.02 -2.14 -51.11
CA GLU A 62 43.88 -2.76 -52.13
C GLU A 62 43.94 -4.30 -52.07
N GLY A 63 43.83 -4.95 -53.24
CA GLY A 63 44.15 -6.36 -53.43
C GLY A 63 43.22 -7.38 -52.77
N ARG A 64 42.05 -6.96 -52.25
CA ARG A 64 41.10 -7.85 -51.57
C ARG A 64 39.89 -8.19 -52.45
N MET A 65 39.57 -9.48 -52.53
CA MET A 65 38.29 -9.99 -53.03
C MET A 65 37.36 -10.23 -51.84
N VAL A 66 36.16 -9.65 -51.84
CA VAL A 66 35.19 -9.78 -50.74
C VAL A 66 33.84 -10.21 -51.30
N ALA A 67 33.30 -11.32 -50.82
CA ALA A 67 31.94 -11.78 -51.12
C ALA A 67 31.01 -11.44 -49.95
N LEU A 68 29.95 -10.68 -50.23
CA LEU A 68 28.91 -10.33 -49.24
C LEU A 68 27.96 -11.52 -49.04
N THR A 69 27.91 -12.10 -47.84
CA THR A 69 26.94 -13.14 -47.45
C THR A 69 25.84 -12.57 -46.56
N ASN A 70 24.66 -13.22 -46.55
CA ASN A 70 23.44 -12.77 -45.85
C ASN A 70 23.56 -12.64 -44.31
N GLU A 71 24.69 -13.01 -43.71
CA GLU A 71 24.90 -12.91 -42.25
C GLU A 71 25.45 -11.54 -41.80
N MET A 72 25.77 -10.63 -42.73
CA MET A 72 26.25 -9.28 -42.41
C MET A 72 25.14 -8.23 -42.28
N THR A 73 23.86 -8.63 -42.10
CA THR A 73 22.71 -7.70 -42.07
C THR A 73 21.73 -7.90 -40.91
N THR A 74 22.14 -8.47 -39.78
CA THR A 74 21.25 -8.63 -38.60
C THR A 74 21.78 -7.89 -37.36
N THR A 75 20.88 -7.18 -36.69
CA THR A 75 21.05 -6.54 -35.38
C THR A 75 21.31 -7.58 -34.29
N LEU A 76 22.29 -7.32 -33.43
CA LEU A 76 22.55 -8.08 -32.20
C LEU A 76 21.78 -7.44 -31.04
N ASP A 77 20.96 -8.23 -30.36
CA ASP A 77 20.40 -7.91 -29.05
C ASP A 77 21.46 -8.17 -27.94
N ASP A 78 21.52 -7.21 -27.02
CA ASP A 78 21.99 -7.17 -25.62
C ASP A 78 23.12 -8.13 -25.12
N PRO A 79 24.25 -7.60 -24.62
CA PRO A 79 25.35 -8.34 -24.02
C PRO A 79 25.19 -8.55 -22.50
N SER A 80 24.95 -9.78 -22.05
CA SER A 80 25.17 -10.13 -20.64
C SER A 80 25.65 -11.58 -20.47
N GLU A 81 26.96 -11.81 -20.65
CA GLU A 81 27.67 -12.86 -19.92
C GLU A 81 29.19 -12.77 -20.18
N ALA A 82 29.93 -12.17 -19.24
CA ALA A 82 31.29 -12.60 -18.85
C ALA A 82 31.87 -11.64 -17.80
N ALA A 83 31.56 -11.90 -16.53
CA ALA A 83 32.36 -11.39 -15.43
C ALA A 83 33.63 -12.25 -15.27
N VAL A 84 34.74 -11.81 -15.86
CA VAL A 84 36.10 -12.08 -15.38
C VAL A 84 36.91 -10.80 -15.57
N ALA A 85 37.43 -10.27 -14.47
CA ALA A 85 38.08 -8.95 -14.40
C ALA A 85 39.27 -8.79 -15.36
N THR A 86 39.26 -7.71 -16.14
CA THR A 86 40.39 -7.22 -16.93
C THR A 86 41.13 -6.09 -16.20
N PRO A 87 42.47 -6.01 -16.28
CA PRO A 87 43.24 -4.96 -15.61
C PRO A 87 43.06 -3.60 -16.29
N SER A 88 43.11 -2.54 -15.50
CA SER A 88 43.04 -1.13 -15.91
C SER A 88 44.29 -0.65 -16.66
N GLY A 89 44.10 0.05 -17.78
CA GLY A 89 45.12 0.91 -18.41
C GLY A 89 45.02 0.96 -19.93
N THR A 90 45.18 2.15 -20.52
CA THR A 90 45.33 2.29 -21.97
C THR A 90 46.72 1.80 -22.40
N ASP A 91 46.84 1.19 -23.58
CA ASP A 91 48.14 0.73 -24.11
C ASP A 91 49.20 1.85 -24.21
N SER A 92 48.77 3.11 -24.22
CA SER A 92 49.60 4.30 -24.14
C SER A 92 50.35 4.45 -22.80
N ASP A 93 49.73 4.03 -21.68
CA ASP A 93 50.33 4.14 -20.34
C ASP A 93 51.36 3.04 -20.07
N ARG A 94 51.19 1.84 -20.64
CA ARG A 94 52.17 0.73 -20.60
C ARG A 94 53.43 1.06 -21.43
N LEU A 95 53.26 1.69 -22.58
CA LEU A 95 54.36 2.16 -23.45
C LEU A 95 55.15 3.32 -22.82
N LEU A 96 54.49 4.23 -22.10
CA LEU A 96 55.14 5.36 -21.43
C LEU A 96 55.89 4.94 -20.15
N ALA A 97 55.43 3.89 -19.46
CA ALA A 97 56.13 3.29 -18.31
C ALA A 97 57.39 2.51 -18.72
N ALA A 98 57.36 1.76 -19.83
CA ALA A 98 58.52 1.02 -20.34
C ALA A 98 59.67 1.95 -20.80
N LEU A 99 59.32 3.11 -21.38
CA LEU A 99 60.30 4.14 -21.78
C LEU A 99 60.95 4.88 -20.58
N ARG A 100 60.23 5.04 -19.47
CA ARG A 100 60.73 5.73 -18.26
C ARG A 100 61.62 4.84 -17.38
N GLU A 101 61.50 3.52 -17.51
CA GLU A 101 62.28 2.55 -16.73
C GLU A 101 63.40 1.85 -17.53
N GLY A 102 63.58 2.21 -18.81
CA GLY A 102 64.66 1.70 -19.65
C GLY A 102 64.56 0.21 -19.99
N ARG A 103 63.33 -0.33 -20.07
CA ARG A 103 63.06 -1.74 -20.40
C ARG A 103 62.79 -1.89 -21.91
N ASP A 104 63.22 -3.02 -22.49
CA ASP A 104 63.07 -3.33 -23.92
C ASP A 104 61.60 -3.67 -24.26
N LEU A 105 61.13 -3.19 -25.41
CA LEU A 105 59.72 -3.11 -25.81
C LEU A 105 59.18 -4.38 -26.49
N PHE A 106 59.96 -5.46 -26.54
CA PHE A 106 59.60 -6.69 -27.26
C PHE A 106 59.53 -7.96 -26.39
N ASP A 107 59.64 -7.84 -25.07
CA ASP A 107 59.63 -9.00 -24.15
C ASP A 107 58.22 -9.40 -23.63
N GLU A 108 57.13 -8.73 -24.03
CA GLU A 108 55.74 -9.06 -23.62
C GLU A 108 54.81 -9.50 -24.77
N LEU A 109 55.30 -10.29 -25.74
CA LEU A 109 54.42 -11.02 -26.66
C LEU A 109 54.78 -12.51 -26.68
N ASP A 110 53.96 -13.34 -26.02
CA ASP A 110 54.04 -14.79 -26.15
C ASP A 110 53.29 -15.26 -27.42
N PRO A 111 53.77 -16.31 -28.13
CA PRO A 111 53.54 -16.52 -29.55
C PRO A 111 52.45 -17.57 -29.83
N THR A 112 51.81 -17.49 -30.99
CA THR A 112 51.22 -18.69 -31.61
C THR A 112 51.52 -18.79 -33.11
N ALA A 113 52.62 -19.51 -33.35
CA ALA A 113 52.74 -20.63 -34.29
C ALA A 113 52.43 -20.41 -35.79
N ALA A 114 53.51 -20.27 -36.55
CA ALA A 114 53.71 -21.15 -37.72
C ALA A 114 55.18 -21.56 -37.80
N VAL A 115 55.46 -22.78 -37.34
CA VAL A 115 56.73 -23.49 -37.47
C VAL A 115 56.88 -23.95 -38.93
N VAL A 116 57.99 -23.61 -39.61
CA VAL A 116 58.81 -24.56 -40.41
C VAL A 116 60.28 -24.11 -40.40
N THR A 117 61.01 -24.79 -39.53
CA THR A 117 62.43 -25.17 -39.48
C THR A 117 63.39 -24.89 -40.65
N GLY A 118 64.58 -24.40 -40.25
CA GLY A 118 65.91 -24.74 -40.80
C GLY A 118 66.72 -23.50 -41.22
N GLY A 119 67.94 -23.22 -40.74
CA GLY A 119 68.86 -23.90 -39.85
C GLY A 119 70.26 -23.31 -40.07
N GLY A 120 70.98 -22.97 -38.99
CA GLY A 120 72.40 -22.58 -38.96
C GLY A 120 72.65 -21.11 -39.33
N GLY A 121 73.47 -20.34 -38.63
CA GLY A 121 74.39 -20.59 -37.54
C GLY A 121 75.31 -19.36 -37.44
N ASP A 122 75.71 -19.03 -36.21
CA ASP A 122 76.85 -18.16 -35.88
C ASP A 122 76.77 -16.65 -36.17
N GLY A 123 76.51 -15.90 -35.09
CA GLY A 123 77.46 -14.89 -34.61
C GLY A 123 77.25 -13.43 -35.04
N GLY A 124 77.14 -12.55 -34.03
CA GLY A 124 77.66 -11.18 -34.15
C GLY A 124 76.64 -10.07 -33.95
N SER A 125 76.64 -9.52 -32.74
CA SER A 125 76.00 -8.28 -32.30
C SER A 125 76.56 -7.01 -32.95
N SER A 126 75.76 -5.94 -32.82
CA SER A 126 76.13 -4.54 -32.57
C SER A 126 76.22 -3.54 -33.74
N PHE A 127 75.88 -2.33 -33.32
CA PHE A 127 75.45 -1.13 -34.03
C PHE A 127 76.59 -0.10 -34.17
N VAL A 128 76.53 0.65 -35.27
CA VAL A 128 77.04 2.02 -35.56
C VAL A 128 78.41 2.45 -35.00
N GLN A 129 79.34 2.78 -35.91
CA GLN A 129 80.13 4.02 -35.78
C GLN A 129 80.60 4.56 -37.14
N LEU A 130 80.45 5.88 -37.30
CA LEU A 130 80.91 6.74 -38.39
C LEU A 130 82.38 6.50 -38.78
N ALA A 131 82.66 6.47 -40.09
CA ALA A 131 83.98 6.83 -40.60
C ALA A 131 83.91 7.40 -42.03
N ARG A 132 84.21 8.70 -42.11
CA ARG A 132 84.87 9.45 -43.20
C ARG A 132 84.34 9.36 -44.65
N LEU A 133 84.11 10.57 -45.16
CA LEU A 133 84.35 10.98 -46.54
C LEU A 133 85.78 10.60 -46.97
N LEU A 134 85.91 9.83 -48.05
CA LEU A 134 87.15 9.74 -48.83
C LEU A 134 86.77 9.58 -50.31
N GLU A 135 87.24 10.53 -51.12
CA GLU A 135 87.43 10.35 -52.55
C GLU A 135 88.19 9.05 -52.82
N SER A 136 87.81 8.32 -53.86
CA SER A 136 88.77 7.92 -54.90
C SER A 136 88.06 7.23 -56.07
N THR A 137 88.38 7.75 -57.23
CA THR A 137 88.42 7.04 -58.50
C THR A 137 89.15 5.71 -58.38
N ILE A 138 88.77 4.71 -59.19
CA ILE A 138 89.72 3.83 -59.87
C ILE A 138 89.08 3.07 -61.05
N PRO A 139 89.89 2.62 -62.02
CA PRO A 139 89.58 2.56 -63.45
C PRO A 139 89.78 1.12 -64.00
N LEU A 140 90.03 1.03 -65.32
CA LEU A 140 90.70 -0.04 -66.09
C LEU A 140 89.83 -1.12 -66.75
N ASP A 141 89.89 -1.15 -68.08
CA ASP A 141 90.55 -2.27 -68.82
C ASP A 141 91.23 -1.72 -70.09
N LEU A 142 92.54 -1.44 -70.00
CA LEU A 142 93.67 -2.03 -70.74
C LEU A 142 93.48 -2.33 -72.24
N ALA A 143 94.34 -1.69 -73.03
CA ALA A 143 95.22 -2.41 -73.95
C ALA A 143 96.65 -1.87 -73.82
N TYR A 144 97.54 -2.70 -73.30
CA TYR A 144 98.99 -2.53 -73.35
C TYR A 144 99.53 -3.19 -74.62
N SER A 145 100.56 -2.58 -75.22
CA SER A 145 101.84 -3.24 -75.53
C SER A 145 102.93 -2.21 -75.88
N ASN A 146 103.96 -2.18 -75.03
CA ASN A 146 105.36 -1.80 -75.35
C ASN A 146 105.98 -2.94 -76.22
N PRO A 147 107.22 -2.90 -76.79
CA PRO A 147 108.30 -1.92 -76.65
C PRO A 147 109.16 -1.59 -77.91
N GLY A 148 109.79 -0.42 -77.88
CA GLY A 148 111.22 -0.24 -78.21
C GLY A 148 111.67 -0.16 -79.68
N HIS A 149 112.26 0.97 -80.06
CA HIS A 149 113.63 0.97 -80.62
C HIS A 149 114.33 2.33 -80.39
N ARG A 150 115.55 2.26 -79.84
CA ARG A 150 116.55 3.33 -79.76
C ARG A 150 117.67 3.05 -80.76
N ALA A 151 118.43 4.10 -81.11
CA ALA A 151 119.80 4.10 -81.68
C ALA A 151 119.91 3.59 -83.14
N ASP A 152 120.75 4.10 -84.04
CA ASP A 152 121.96 4.95 -84.03
C ASP A 152 121.96 5.77 -85.35
N VAL A 153 122.59 6.94 -85.49
CA VAL A 153 124.04 7.13 -85.79
C VAL A 153 124.54 8.52 -85.30
N MET A 154 125.63 8.51 -84.52
CA MET A 154 126.70 9.55 -84.44
C MET A 154 127.98 8.98 -85.11
N PRO A 155 129.15 9.66 -85.32
CA PRO A 155 129.70 10.92 -84.74
C PRO A 155 130.40 11.84 -85.80
N ARG A 156 131.12 12.95 -85.56
CA ARG A 156 132.37 13.08 -84.75
C ARG A 156 133.04 14.48 -84.88
N VAL A 157 133.39 15.07 -83.71
CA VAL A 157 134.64 15.84 -83.33
C VAL A 157 134.87 17.25 -83.92
N SER A 158 134.94 18.31 -83.07
CA SER A 158 136.12 18.86 -82.33
C SER A 158 137.14 19.56 -83.27
N SER A 159 137.76 20.69 -82.99
CA SER A 159 138.23 21.29 -81.74
C SER A 159 138.94 22.63 -82.03
N GLY A 160 138.82 23.60 -81.11
CA GLY A 160 139.86 24.61 -80.79
C GLY A 160 140.12 25.71 -81.83
N THR A 161 140.62 26.90 -81.52
CA THR A 161 141.16 27.56 -80.32
C THR A 161 141.75 28.88 -80.85
N GLY A 162 141.78 29.94 -80.04
CA GLY A 162 142.85 30.95 -80.19
C GLY A 162 142.40 32.38 -80.46
N SER A 163 142.56 33.19 -79.42
CA SER A 163 142.40 34.64 -79.34
C SER A 163 143.38 35.45 -80.20
N ALA A 164 143.00 36.72 -80.41
CA ALA A 164 143.77 37.94 -80.10
C ALA A 164 144.17 38.88 -81.28
N VAL A 165 143.68 40.13 -81.14
CA VAL A 165 144.16 41.48 -81.53
C VAL A 165 144.39 41.95 -82.98
N ASP A 166 143.75 43.10 -83.27
CA ASP A 166 144.13 44.32 -84.03
C ASP A 166 144.83 44.24 -85.41
N GLU A 167 144.24 44.84 -86.45
CA GLU A 167 144.48 46.23 -86.93
C GLU A 167 143.73 46.55 -88.27
N ASP A 168 143.17 47.76 -88.30
CA ASP A 168 142.86 48.77 -89.34
C ASP A 168 142.48 48.54 -90.84
N GLU A 169 141.44 49.32 -91.20
CA GLU A 169 141.02 50.05 -92.44
C GLU A 169 140.53 49.42 -93.79
N ALA A 170 139.18 49.34 -93.92
CA ALA A 170 138.22 49.97 -94.89
C ALA A 170 138.11 49.58 -96.42
N PRO A 171 136.99 49.91 -97.16
CA PRO A 171 135.50 49.72 -97.03
C PRO A 171 134.81 49.28 -98.40
N PRO A 172 133.46 49.40 -98.77
CA PRO A 172 132.14 49.69 -98.08
C PRO A 172 130.82 48.87 -98.47
N LEU A 173 129.77 48.91 -97.59
CA LEU A 173 128.23 48.98 -97.64
C LEU A 173 127.30 48.31 -98.72
N ALA A 174 126.00 47.91 -98.59
CA ALA A 174 124.93 47.72 -97.54
C ALA A 174 123.58 47.11 -98.13
N ASN A 175 122.73 46.43 -97.30
CA ASN A 175 121.22 46.44 -97.20
C ASN A 175 120.66 45.29 -96.29
N VAL A 176 119.88 45.59 -95.22
CA VAL A 176 119.25 44.62 -94.27
C VAL A 176 117.78 45.01 -93.97
N ASN A 177 116.85 44.04 -93.94
CA ASN A 177 115.38 44.20 -93.70
C ASN A 177 115.02 44.25 -92.19
N ARG A 178 114.10 45.13 -91.76
CA ARG A 178 113.65 45.25 -90.34
C ARG A 178 112.22 44.73 -90.15
N ALA A 179 111.95 44.14 -89.00
CA ALA A 179 110.63 43.58 -88.68
C ALA A 179 109.56 44.67 -88.44
N PRO A 180 108.28 44.39 -88.71
CA PRO A 180 107.17 45.29 -88.41
C PRO A 180 106.97 45.50 -86.89
N ASP A 181 106.39 46.63 -86.49
CA ASP A 181 106.06 47.01 -85.11
C ASP A 181 104.54 46.87 -84.88
N ALA A 182 104.14 45.75 -84.26
CA ALA A 182 102.76 45.47 -83.89
C ALA A 182 102.45 46.10 -82.52
N ARG A 183 101.31 46.80 -82.38
CA ARG A 183 100.93 47.50 -81.14
C ARG A 183 99.54 47.10 -80.68
N ASP A 184 99.39 46.98 -79.36
CA ASP A 184 98.13 46.55 -78.77
C ASP A 184 96.95 47.48 -79.14
N ASP A 185 95.80 46.85 -79.40
CA ASP A 185 94.52 47.49 -79.67
C ASP A 185 93.58 47.42 -78.47
N ALA A 186 92.67 48.38 -78.40
CA ALA A 186 91.60 48.39 -77.41
C ALA A 186 90.23 48.67 -78.04
N GLY A 187 89.20 47.96 -77.57
CA GLY A 187 87.79 48.22 -77.84
C GLY A 187 86.99 48.29 -76.54
N GLN A 188 85.82 48.91 -76.57
CA GLN A 188 84.91 48.97 -75.42
C GLN A 188 83.46 48.88 -75.87
N GLY A 189 82.63 48.17 -75.10
CA GLY A 189 81.18 48.09 -75.26
C GLY A 189 80.52 47.56 -73.98
N ASP A 190 79.20 47.43 -74.00
CA ASP A 190 78.44 46.78 -72.93
C ASP A 190 78.11 45.31 -73.26
N GLN A 191 77.60 44.58 -72.28
CA GLN A 191 77.27 43.14 -72.40
C GLN A 191 76.26 42.84 -73.51
N ASN A 192 75.47 43.83 -73.93
CA ASN A 192 74.41 43.68 -74.90
C ASN A 192 74.80 44.17 -76.31
N SER A 193 76.03 44.68 -76.49
CA SER A 193 76.44 45.39 -77.70
C SER A 193 77.68 44.80 -78.37
N LEU A 194 77.64 44.70 -79.70
CA LEU A 194 78.79 44.31 -80.51
C LEU A 194 79.89 45.39 -80.50
N VAL A 195 81.15 45.00 -80.32
CA VAL A 195 82.31 45.91 -80.44
C VAL A 195 83.01 45.68 -81.77
N ARG A 196 83.45 46.74 -82.45
CA ARG A 196 84.12 46.65 -83.77
C ARG A 196 85.39 47.50 -83.80
N GLY A 197 86.42 47.04 -84.50
CA GLY A 197 87.67 47.79 -84.68
C GLY A 197 88.49 47.27 -85.86
N ASN A 198 89.74 47.74 -85.99
CA ASN A 198 90.69 47.22 -86.96
C ASN A 198 92.10 47.18 -86.37
N LEU A 199 92.71 45.99 -86.34
CA LEU A 199 93.97 45.68 -85.68
C LEU A 199 95.22 46.25 -86.35
N LEU A 200 95.13 46.59 -87.64
CA LEU A 200 96.29 47.11 -88.40
C LEU A 200 96.38 48.65 -88.34
N SER A 201 95.46 49.31 -87.65
CA SER A 201 95.28 50.77 -87.73
C SER A 201 96.43 51.56 -87.07
N ASN A 202 97.06 50.97 -86.06
CA ASN A 202 98.11 51.54 -85.22
C ASN A 202 99.49 50.86 -85.43
N ASP A 203 99.53 49.82 -86.27
CA ASP A 203 100.72 49.05 -86.63
C ASP A 203 101.51 49.73 -87.76
N LEU A 204 102.84 49.64 -87.71
CA LEU A 204 103.73 50.26 -88.70
C LEU A 204 104.90 49.35 -89.05
N ASP A 205 105.37 49.46 -90.29
CA ASP A 205 106.62 48.85 -90.73
C ASP A 205 107.73 49.91 -90.88
N PRO A 206 108.93 49.76 -90.27
CA PRO A 206 110.02 50.74 -90.38
C PRO A 206 110.57 50.95 -91.79
N ASP A 207 110.35 49.98 -92.69
CA ASP A 207 110.72 50.03 -94.10
C ASP A 207 109.50 50.37 -94.99
N ASN A 208 108.34 50.61 -94.36
CA ASN A 208 107.06 51.05 -94.93
C ASN A 208 106.45 50.05 -95.92
N ASP A 209 106.73 48.75 -95.71
CA ASP A 209 106.15 47.63 -96.43
C ASP A 209 104.69 47.34 -95.97
N PRO A 210 103.82 46.78 -96.85
CA PRO A 210 102.44 46.45 -96.49
C PRO A 210 102.36 45.31 -95.46
N LEU A 211 101.55 45.52 -94.41
CA LEU A 211 101.35 44.57 -93.31
C LEU A 211 100.25 43.56 -93.64
N ALA A 212 100.46 42.31 -93.25
CA ALA A 212 99.45 41.26 -93.29
C ALA A 212 99.38 40.51 -91.96
N ILE A 213 98.16 40.21 -91.48
CA ILE A 213 97.98 39.36 -90.30
C ILE A 213 98.21 37.90 -90.69
N THR A 214 99.14 37.23 -90.01
CA THR A 214 99.50 35.82 -90.22
C THR A 214 98.76 34.88 -89.30
N SER A 215 98.45 35.30 -88.08
CA SER A 215 97.69 34.48 -87.12
C SER A 215 96.97 35.32 -86.08
N VAL A 216 95.89 34.76 -85.54
CA VAL A 216 95.10 35.31 -84.42
C VAL A 216 94.87 34.19 -83.41
N GLY A 217 95.21 34.42 -82.14
CA GLY A 217 95.20 33.43 -81.07
C GLY A 217 96.02 32.17 -81.38
N GLY A 218 97.12 32.33 -82.15
CA GLY A 218 97.93 31.20 -82.64
C GLY A 218 97.30 30.40 -83.79
N ARG A 219 96.10 30.76 -84.26
CA ARG A 219 95.46 30.15 -85.45
C ARG A 219 95.89 30.91 -86.71
N PRO A 220 96.35 30.23 -87.77
CA PRO A 220 96.77 30.88 -89.01
C PRO A 220 95.59 31.62 -89.68
N MET A 221 95.86 32.80 -90.24
CA MET A 221 94.87 33.61 -90.93
C MET A 221 94.39 32.93 -92.22
N THR A 222 93.08 32.92 -92.44
CA THR A 222 92.46 32.36 -93.66
C THR A 222 91.78 33.45 -94.48
N SER A 223 91.48 33.19 -95.75
CA SER A 223 90.80 34.18 -96.61
C SER A 223 89.40 34.60 -96.12
N GLY A 224 88.77 33.80 -95.24
CA GLY A 224 87.47 34.10 -94.62
C GLY A 224 87.56 34.73 -93.23
N GLY A 225 88.77 35.00 -92.73
CA GLY A 225 89.02 35.43 -91.35
C GLY A 225 89.18 34.27 -90.37
N VAL A 226 89.30 34.62 -89.08
CA VAL A 226 89.42 33.70 -87.96
C VAL A 226 88.43 34.11 -86.88
N ALA A 227 87.59 33.17 -86.45
CA ALA A 227 86.73 33.31 -85.29
C ALA A 227 87.27 32.49 -84.12
N LEU A 228 87.29 33.08 -82.93
CA LEU A 228 87.71 32.43 -81.69
C LEU A 228 87.14 33.15 -80.47
N GLU A 229 86.95 32.40 -79.39
CA GLU A 229 86.58 32.96 -78.10
C GLU A 229 87.74 33.76 -77.51
N GLY A 230 87.41 34.88 -76.88
CA GLY A 230 88.37 35.67 -76.12
C GLY A 230 88.66 35.06 -74.75
N SER A 231 89.67 35.60 -74.06
CA SER A 231 90.16 35.08 -72.79
C SER A 231 89.12 34.97 -71.66
N ASN A 232 88.03 35.75 -71.70
CA ASN A 232 86.96 35.76 -70.69
C ASN A 232 85.57 35.65 -71.35
N GLY A 233 85.41 34.79 -72.35
CA GLY A 233 84.15 34.62 -73.09
C GLY A 233 84.02 35.61 -74.26
N GLY A 234 82.87 35.56 -74.93
CA GLY A 234 82.59 36.36 -76.12
C GLY A 234 83.44 35.98 -77.35
N MET A 235 82.90 36.20 -78.54
CA MET A 235 83.51 35.71 -79.78
C MET A 235 84.16 36.86 -80.56
N PHE A 236 85.48 36.78 -80.76
CA PHE A 236 86.22 37.62 -81.71
C PHE A 236 86.15 37.02 -83.11
N THR A 237 85.78 37.83 -84.10
CA THR A 237 85.88 37.51 -85.53
C THR A 237 86.80 38.52 -86.19
N VAL A 238 88.00 38.10 -86.61
CA VAL A 238 89.03 38.96 -87.22
C VAL A 238 89.18 38.60 -88.69
N LEU A 239 89.17 39.60 -89.58
CA LEU A 239 89.34 39.46 -91.02
C LEU A 239 90.78 39.78 -91.47
N PRO A 240 91.22 39.32 -92.66
CA PRO A 240 92.60 39.54 -93.13
C PRO A 240 93.00 41.00 -93.33
N ASP A 241 92.02 41.90 -93.51
CA ASP A 241 92.23 43.35 -93.64
C ASP A 241 92.40 44.07 -92.29
N GLY A 242 92.47 43.29 -91.20
CA GLY A 242 92.60 43.76 -89.84
C GLY A 242 91.29 44.07 -89.15
N SER A 243 90.16 44.18 -89.86
CA SER A 243 88.88 44.47 -89.21
C SER A 243 88.44 43.34 -88.28
N TYR A 244 87.90 43.69 -87.11
CA TYR A 244 87.36 42.71 -86.16
C TYR A 244 85.98 43.11 -85.61
N VAL A 245 85.20 42.09 -85.25
CA VAL A 245 83.95 42.21 -84.47
C VAL A 245 84.06 41.31 -83.25
N PHE A 246 83.76 41.85 -82.07
CA PHE A 246 83.59 41.11 -80.83
C PHE A 246 82.10 41.05 -80.47
N THR A 247 81.59 39.84 -80.26
CA THR A 247 80.21 39.58 -79.86
C THR A 247 80.18 39.08 -78.42
N PRO A 248 79.64 39.84 -77.46
CA PRO A 248 79.57 39.41 -76.07
C PRO A 248 78.76 38.11 -75.85
N GLY A 249 77.57 37.99 -76.43
CA GLY A 249 76.66 36.86 -76.17
C GLY A 249 76.06 36.91 -74.75
N GLY A 250 75.52 35.79 -74.26
CA GLY A 250 75.00 35.67 -72.88
C GLY A 250 76.06 35.35 -71.83
N ASP A 251 77.34 35.33 -72.23
CA ASP A 251 78.46 35.02 -71.33
C ASP A 251 78.65 36.10 -70.24
N TYR A 252 78.05 37.28 -70.43
CA TYR A 252 78.23 38.46 -69.59
C TYR A 252 76.97 38.92 -68.87
N ASP A 253 75.84 38.21 -69.01
CA ASP A 253 74.54 38.52 -68.35
C ASP A 253 74.60 38.50 -66.81
N HIS A 254 75.75 38.10 -66.24
CA HIS A 254 76.01 38.09 -64.81
C HIS A 254 76.64 39.38 -64.28
N LEU A 255 77.03 40.31 -65.17
CA LEU A 255 77.71 41.56 -64.82
C LEU A 255 76.69 42.66 -64.55
N ALA A 256 76.63 43.13 -63.31
CA ALA A 256 75.78 44.26 -62.95
C ALA A 256 76.25 45.58 -63.58
N ALA A 257 75.36 46.57 -63.59
CA ALA A 257 75.70 47.93 -64.00
C ALA A 257 76.87 48.51 -63.18
N GLY A 258 77.99 48.78 -63.85
CA GLY A 258 79.22 49.29 -63.23
C GLY A 258 80.30 48.25 -63.00
N GLU A 259 80.00 46.96 -63.17
CA GLU A 259 81.01 45.91 -63.30
C GLU A 259 81.58 45.89 -64.71
N ALA A 260 82.83 45.44 -64.86
CA ALA A 260 83.46 45.32 -66.16
C ALA A 260 84.51 44.21 -66.16
N VAL A 261 84.60 43.52 -67.29
CA VAL A 261 85.61 42.49 -67.55
C VAL A 261 86.26 42.74 -68.90
N THR A 262 87.51 42.33 -69.05
CA THR A 262 88.20 42.41 -70.35
C THR A 262 88.31 41.04 -70.99
N SER A 263 88.03 40.93 -72.29
CA SER A 263 88.28 39.74 -73.09
C SER A 263 89.36 40.07 -74.13
N THR A 264 90.34 39.18 -74.28
CA THR A 264 91.56 39.48 -75.06
C THR A 264 91.88 38.40 -76.07
N VAL A 265 92.55 38.78 -77.17
CA VAL A 265 93.16 37.85 -78.12
C VAL A 265 94.45 38.43 -78.72
N SER A 266 95.47 37.60 -78.92
CA SER A 266 96.73 38.00 -79.57
C SER A 266 96.66 37.88 -81.10
N TYR A 267 97.33 38.74 -81.86
CA TYR A 267 97.47 38.62 -83.31
C TYR A 267 98.92 38.88 -83.74
N THR A 268 99.34 38.29 -84.86
CA THR A 268 100.72 38.43 -85.39
C THR A 268 100.69 38.96 -86.82
N ILE A 269 101.43 40.03 -87.09
CA ILE A 269 101.59 40.64 -88.42
C ILE A 269 102.94 40.26 -89.04
N THR A 270 103.04 40.32 -90.37
CA THR A 270 104.27 40.10 -91.14
C THR A 270 104.47 41.16 -92.22
N ASP A 271 105.73 41.39 -92.58
CA ASP A 271 106.10 42.06 -93.84
C ASP A 271 106.16 41.05 -95.03
N PRO A 272 106.29 41.50 -96.28
CA PRO A 272 106.44 40.64 -97.46
C PRO A 272 107.73 39.80 -97.49
N ARG A 273 108.67 40.06 -96.58
CA ARG A 273 109.98 39.39 -96.48
C ARG A 273 110.05 38.38 -95.32
N GLY A 274 108.94 38.19 -94.60
CA GLY A 274 108.72 37.15 -93.60
C GLY A 274 109.12 37.50 -92.17
N ALA A 275 109.44 38.77 -91.86
CA ALA A 275 109.67 39.19 -90.49
C ALA A 275 108.33 39.47 -89.78
N THR A 276 108.16 38.98 -88.55
CA THR A 276 106.87 39.01 -87.82
C THR A 276 106.93 39.75 -86.49
N SER A 277 105.83 40.36 -86.08
CA SER A 277 105.61 40.92 -84.72
C SER A 277 104.21 40.61 -84.20
N THR A 278 104.05 40.49 -82.89
CA THR A 278 102.80 40.09 -82.22
C THR A 278 102.31 41.19 -81.28
N ALA A 279 101.00 41.44 -81.28
CA ALA A 279 100.29 42.34 -80.37
C ALA A 279 98.97 41.70 -79.90
N THR A 280 98.21 42.39 -79.07
CA THR A 280 96.92 41.93 -78.54
C THR A 280 95.82 42.95 -78.76
N VAL A 281 94.59 42.47 -78.93
CA VAL A 281 93.39 43.29 -78.80
C VAL A 281 92.69 42.95 -77.50
N VAL A 282 92.37 43.99 -76.74
CA VAL A 282 91.63 43.92 -75.49
C VAL A 282 90.28 44.60 -75.69
N VAL A 283 89.18 43.89 -75.42
CA VAL A 283 87.84 44.48 -75.37
C VAL A 283 87.40 44.55 -73.93
N LEU A 284 87.04 45.74 -73.46
CA LEU A 284 86.39 45.96 -72.15
C LEU A 284 84.87 45.87 -72.33
N ILE A 285 84.23 44.94 -71.61
CA ILE A 285 82.79 44.74 -71.56
C ILE A 285 82.30 45.27 -70.23
N THR A 286 81.41 46.26 -70.24
CA THR A 286 80.73 46.76 -69.04
C THR A 286 79.36 46.10 -68.88
N GLY A 287 79.00 45.75 -67.64
CA GLY A 287 77.70 45.19 -67.33
C GLY A 287 76.55 46.19 -67.47
N THR A 288 75.33 45.68 -67.64
CA THR A 288 74.07 46.46 -67.61
C THR A 288 73.13 45.84 -66.59
N ASN A 289 72.26 46.64 -65.96
CA ASN A 289 71.35 46.12 -64.94
C ASN A 289 70.22 45.30 -65.56
N ASP A 290 70.25 44.00 -65.36
CA ASP A 290 69.20 43.06 -65.77
C ASP A 290 68.26 42.81 -64.58
N GLY A 291 67.04 43.35 -64.63
CA GLY A 291 66.15 43.31 -63.45
C GLY A 291 65.73 41.90 -63.01
N PRO A 292 65.23 41.76 -61.77
CA PRO A 292 64.98 40.45 -61.17
C PRO A 292 63.89 39.66 -61.87
N VAL A 293 64.07 38.35 -61.95
CA VAL A 293 63.09 37.39 -62.46
C VAL A 293 62.43 36.62 -61.30
N SER A 294 61.20 36.18 -61.50
CA SER A 294 60.45 35.44 -60.47
C SER A 294 59.68 34.24 -61.03
N SER A 295 59.38 33.30 -60.15
CA SER A 295 58.54 32.13 -60.38
C SER A 295 57.35 32.11 -59.43
N ALA A 296 56.28 31.40 -59.77
CA ALA A 296 55.06 31.36 -58.96
C ALA A 296 55.33 30.82 -57.54
N VAL A 297 54.76 31.51 -56.54
CA VAL A 297 54.70 31.05 -55.13
C VAL A 297 53.40 30.29 -54.95
N SER A 298 53.44 29.12 -54.31
CA SER A 298 52.24 28.33 -54.04
C SER A 298 51.44 28.89 -52.87
N ASP A 299 50.11 28.75 -52.93
CA ASP A 299 49.21 29.02 -51.82
C ASP A 299 49.55 28.14 -50.61
N THR A 300 49.26 28.63 -49.41
CA THR A 300 49.55 27.94 -48.15
C THR A 300 48.41 28.11 -47.14
N SER A 301 48.42 27.33 -46.08
CA SER A 301 47.45 27.44 -45.00
C SER A 301 48.08 27.30 -43.61
N SER A 302 47.42 27.83 -42.59
CA SER A 302 47.80 27.74 -41.18
C SER A 302 46.56 27.87 -40.29
N VAL A 303 46.74 27.74 -38.98
CA VAL A 303 45.73 28.11 -37.98
C VAL A 303 46.08 29.48 -37.38
N ASP A 304 45.10 30.19 -36.85
CA ASP A 304 45.35 31.37 -36.02
C ASP A 304 45.99 30.98 -34.68
N ALA A 305 46.49 32.00 -33.98
CA ALA A 305 47.39 31.89 -32.84
C ALA A 305 48.66 31.05 -33.07
N HIS A 306 48.94 30.59 -34.29
CA HIS A 306 50.13 29.83 -34.62
C HIS A 306 51.38 30.67 -34.35
N THR A 307 52.22 30.17 -33.45
CA THR A 307 53.45 30.85 -33.04
C THR A 307 54.64 30.34 -33.87
N ASN A 308 55.62 31.22 -34.08
CA ASN A 308 56.87 30.89 -34.80
C ASN A 308 56.66 30.54 -36.29
N VAL A 309 55.79 31.27 -36.98
CA VAL A 309 55.69 31.17 -38.45
C VAL A 309 57.04 31.52 -39.08
N SER A 310 57.48 30.70 -40.03
CA SER A 310 58.67 30.92 -40.84
C SER A 310 58.42 30.38 -42.25
N TYR A 311 58.17 31.28 -43.20
CA TYR A 311 57.89 30.95 -44.60
C TYR A 311 58.86 31.66 -45.55
N ASP A 312 59.77 30.91 -46.16
CA ASP A 312 60.80 31.42 -47.05
C ASP A 312 60.29 31.49 -48.51
N VAL A 313 60.12 32.72 -49.01
CA VAL A 313 59.74 32.98 -50.41
C VAL A 313 60.91 33.38 -51.30
N SER A 314 62.11 33.57 -50.74
CA SER A 314 63.28 34.09 -51.46
C SER A 314 63.68 33.24 -52.65
N ARG A 315 63.56 31.91 -52.53
CA ARG A 315 63.84 30.92 -53.60
C ARG A 315 63.03 31.11 -54.88
N HIS A 316 61.95 31.90 -54.84
CA HIS A 316 61.11 32.21 -55.99
C HIS A 316 61.57 33.43 -56.79
N PHE A 317 62.62 34.11 -56.34
CA PHE A 317 63.16 35.33 -56.93
C PHE A 317 64.66 35.17 -57.14
N SER A 318 65.16 35.58 -58.30
CA SER A 318 66.59 35.58 -58.61
C SER A 318 66.92 36.75 -59.53
N ASP A 319 68.13 37.25 -59.41
CA ASP A 319 68.65 38.27 -60.31
C ASP A 319 69.66 37.65 -61.28
N PRO A 320 69.58 37.92 -62.60
CA PRO A 320 70.64 37.55 -63.54
C PRO A 320 72.01 38.12 -63.14
N ASP A 321 72.04 39.34 -62.59
CA ASP A 321 73.25 40.00 -62.14
C ASP A 321 73.78 39.35 -60.84
N SER A 322 74.92 38.66 -60.92
CA SER A 322 75.38 37.79 -59.83
C SER A 322 75.83 38.56 -58.57
N SER A 323 76.15 39.84 -58.70
CA SER A 323 76.47 40.72 -57.58
C SER A 323 75.24 41.29 -56.88
N ASP A 324 74.08 41.23 -57.51
CA ASP A 324 72.88 41.92 -57.06
C ASP A 324 72.20 41.15 -55.92
N LYS A 325 71.95 41.88 -54.83
CA LYS A 325 71.26 41.36 -53.65
C LYS A 325 69.88 41.94 -53.60
N LEU A 326 68.89 41.07 -53.77
CA LEU A 326 67.49 41.46 -53.74
C LEU A 326 67.05 41.91 -52.35
N THR A 327 66.18 42.92 -52.34
CA THR A 327 65.44 43.35 -51.15
C THR A 327 63.97 43.00 -51.30
N TYR A 328 63.33 42.59 -50.20
CA TYR A 328 61.97 42.05 -50.22
C TYR A 328 60.98 42.94 -49.47
N THR A 329 59.77 43.07 -50.01
CA THR A 329 58.62 43.69 -49.33
C THR A 329 57.37 42.82 -49.54
N ALA A 330 56.45 42.86 -48.57
CA ALA A 330 55.21 42.11 -48.64
C ALA A 330 54.04 42.98 -48.19
N THR A 331 52.91 42.85 -48.88
CA THR A 331 51.63 43.46 -48.49
C THR A 331 50.55 42.39 -48.42
N GLY A 332 49.50 42.64 -47.62
CA GLY A 332 48.41 41.68 -47.43
C GLY A 332 48.72 40.53 -46.49
N LEU A 333 49.80 40.61 -45.70
CA LEU A 333 50.11 39.60 -44.67
C LEU A 333 49.03 39.54 -43.58
N PRO A 334 48.78 38.35 -42.99
CA PRO A 334 48.05 38.24 -41.73
C PRO A 334 48.60 39.21 -40.66
N PRO A 335 47.75 39.78 -39.80
CA PRO A 335 48.20 40.64 -38.72
C PRO A 335 49.31 39.98 -37.91
N SER A 336 50.29 40.78 -37.49
CA SER A 336 51.46 40.34 -36.71
C SER A 336 52.53 39.52 -37.45
N LEU A 337 52.35 39.26 -38.75
CA LEU A 337 53.42 38.76 -39.62
C LEU A 337 54.17 39.90 -40.34
N GLY A 338 55.47 39.70 -40.56
CA GLY A 338 56.33 40.62 -41.32
C GLY A 338 57.34 39.86 -42.18
N ILE A 339 57.78 40.46 -43.28
CA ILE A 339 58.85 39.92 -44.12
C ILE A 339 60.19 40.57 -43.74
N ASP A 340 61.24 39.77 -43.60
CA ASP A 340 62.59 40.30 -43.50
C ASP A 340 63.05 40.78 -44.89
N PRO A 341 63.36 42.09 -45.05
CA PRO A 341 63.69 42.65 -46.33
C PRO A 341 65.01 42.15 -46.94
N HIS A 342 65.86 41.44 -46.20
CA HIS A 342 67.14 40.93 -46.71
C HIS A 342 67.12 39.44 -47.00
N THR A 343 66.28 38.68 -46.31
CA THR A 343 66.24 37.22 -46.44
C THR A 343 65.00 36.74 -47.18
N GLY A 344 63.96 37.56 -47.32
CA GLY A 344 62.71 37.16 -47.95
C GLY A 344 61.92 36.14 -47.13
N ILE A 345 62.23 35.98 -45.84
CA ILE A 345 61.51 35.07 -44.95
C ILE A 345 60.39 35.86 -44.25
N ILE A 346 59.15 35.37 -44.36
CA ILE A 346 58.00 35.86 -43.61
C ILE A 346 58.02 35.20 -42.22
N THR A 347 58.03 36.01 -41.16
CA THR A 347 58.10 35.55 -39.77
C THR A 347 57.11 36.28 -38.86
N GLY A 348 56.78 35.67 -37.72
CA GLY A 348 55.93 36.27 -36.69
C GLY A 348 55.03 35.23 -36.01
N SER A 349 54.02 35.71 -35.30
CA SER A 349 52.90 34.90 -34.82
C SER A 349 51.64 35.35 -35.52
N ILE A 350 50.80 34.42 -35.94
CA ILE A 350 49.50 34.75 -36.50
C ILE A 350 48.59 35.21 -35.34
N ASP A 351 47.92 36.34 -35.52
CA ASP A 351 46.97 36.86 -34.53
C ASP A 351 45.85 35.84 -34.26
N PRO A 352 45.42 35.63 -33.00
CA PRO A 352 44.33 34.70 -32.66
C PRO A 352 42.99 34.99 -33.34
N SER A 353 42.79 36.18 -33.89
CA SER A 353 41.57 36.52 -34.66
C SER A 353 41.76 36.46 -36.18
N ALA A 354 42.92 35.99 -36.66
CA ALA A 354 43.25 36.05 -38.08
C ALA A 354 42.33 35.19 -38.96
N SER A 355 41.70 34.13 -38.43
CA SER A 355 40.65 33.39 -39.17
C SER A 355 39.43 34.25 -39.52
N GLN A 356 39.18 35.33 -38.76
CA GLN A 356 38.07 36.27 -39.00
C GLN A 356 38.46 37.42 -39.93
N GLY A 357 39.75 37.57 -40.23
CA GLY A 357 40.29 38.62 -41.09
C GLY A 357 40.29 38.27 -42.57
N GLY A 358 40.91 39.13 -43.39
CA GLY A 358 41.01 38.91 -44.83
C GLY A 358 39.63 38.77 -45.49
N TRP A 359 39.50 37.80 -46.41
CA TRP A 359 38.22 37.41 -47.00
C TRP A 359 37.78 36.04 -46.45
N GLY A 360 37.39 36.03 -45.16
CA GLY A 360 36.99 34.80 -44.45
C GLY A 360 38.19 33.91 -44.10
N GLY A 361 39.23 34.51 -43.49
CA GLY A 361 40.46 33.82 -43.11
C GLY A 361 41.50 33.74 -44.23
N VAL A 362 41.16 34.13 -45.46
CA VAL A 362 42.08 34.10 -46.60
C VAL A 362 42.74 35.47 -46.83
N TYR A 363 44.07 35.49 -46.79
CA TYR A 363 44.91 36.66 -47.02
C TYR A 363 45.61 36.59 -48.37
N ASN A 364 45.34 37.55 -49.26
CA ASN A 364 46.02 37.64 -50.55
C ASN A 364 47.34 38.42 -50.39
N ILE A 365 48.46 37.69 -50.43
CA ILE A 365 49.77 38.24 -50.15
C ILE A 365 50.46 38.59 -51.47
N THR A 366 51.02 39.80 -51.55
CA THR A 366 51.87 40.21 -52.67
C THR A 366 53.29 40.45 -52.16
N VAL A 367 54.24 39.63 -52.63
CA VAL A 367 55.67 39.77 -52.34
C VAL A 367 56.34 40.44 -53.54
N THR A 368 57.18 41.45 -53.28
CA THR A 368 57.96 42.15 -54.30
C THR A 368 59.44 42.06 -53.95
N ALA A 369 60.25 41.61 -54.90
CA ALA A 369 61.70 41.62 -54.82
C ALA A 369 62.26 42.72 -55.73
N THR A 370 63.20 43.50 -55.20
CA THR A 370 63.77 44.69 -55.86
C THR A 370 65.28 44.63 -55.84
N ASP A 371 65.93 44.85 -56.98
CA ASP A 371 67.38 44.95 -57.12
C ASP A 371 67.93 46.28 -56.56
N PRO A 372 69.25 46.43 -56.37
CA PRO A 372 69.86 47.69 -55.92
C PRO A 372 69.64 48.89 -56.84
N SER A 373 69.36 48.66 -58.13
CA SER A 373 69.07 49.70 -59.13
C SER A 373 67.62 50.15 -59.14
N GLY A 374 66.74 49.46 -58.41
CA GLY A 374 65.32 49.74 -58.25
C GLY A 374 64.40 49.02 -59.23
N ALA A 375 64.88 48.10 -60.08
CA ALA A 375 63.99 47.24 -60.86
C ALA A 375 63.39 46.15 -59.95
N ALA A 376 62.14 45.77 -60.20
CA ALA A 376 61.40 44.91 -59.29
C ALA A 376 60.48 43.93 -60.00
N THR A 377 60.22 42.80 -59.35
CA THR A 377 59.26 41.78 -59.78
C THR A 377 58.41 41.32 -58.60
N SER A 378 57.17 40.90 -58.84
CA SER A 378 56.23 40.55 -57.77
C SER A 378 55.53 39.21 -58.02
N GLN A 379 55.20 38.52 -56.94
CA GLN A 379 54.38 37.31 -56.95
C GLN A 379 53.23 37.43 -55.95
N LYS A 380 52.13 36.76 -56.25
CA LYS A 380 50.94 36.69 -55.40
C LYS A 380 50.63 35.24 -55.04
N PHE A 381 50.19 35.03 -53.81
CA PHE A 381 49.66 33.74 -53.33
C PHE A 381 48.65 33.99 -52.21
N ASP A 382 47.77 33.02 -51.99
CA ASP A 382 46.79 33.05 -50.91
C ASP A 382 47.32 32.31 -49.68
N TRP A 383 47.09 32.89 -48.50
CA TRP A 383 47.36 32.25 -47.21
C TRP A 383 46.05 32.11 -46.43
N ALA A 384 45.53 30.88 -46.33
CA ALA A 384 44.31 30.58 -45.61
C ALA A 384 44.60 30.31 -44.13
N ILE A 385 43.96 31.07 -43.24
CA ILE A 385 44.02 30.91 -41.79
C ILE A 385 42.70 30.29 -41.32
N ALA A 386 42.78 29.09 -40.76
CA ALA A 386 41.62 28.36 -40.24
C ALA A 386 41.53 28.51 -38.71
N ASN A 387 40.29 28.63 -38.21
CA ASN A 387 39.98 28.61 -36.79
C ASN A 387 40.01 27.16 -36.26
N PRO A 388 40.85 26.79 -35.28
CA PRO A 388 40.73 25.51 -34.61
C PRO A 388 39.40 25.44 -33.85
N ALA A 389 38.77 24.26 -33.80
CA ALA A 389 37.53 24.10 -33.04
C ALA A 389 37.83 23.81 -31.55
N PRO A 390 36.90 24.17 -30.65
CA PRO A 390 37.04 23.86 -29.24
C PRO A 390 37.02 22.34 -28.97
N ILE A 391 37.54 21.95 -27.82
CA ILE A 391 37.49 20.58 -27.30
C ILE A 391 36.53 20.59 -26.11
N ALA A 392 35.32 20.06 -26.33
CA ALA A 392 34.35 19.87 -25.27
C ALA A 392 34.54 18.50 -24.59
N VAL A 393 34.31 18.44 -23.28
CA VAL A 393 34.42 17.23 -22.46
C VAL A 393 33.09 16.99 -21.74
N ASP A 394 32.61 15.76 -21.75
CA ASP A 394 31.35 15.40 -21.07
C ASP A 394 31.34 15.75 -19.58
N ASP A 395 30.18 16.16 -19.09
CA ASP A 395 29.94 16.59 -17.72
C ASP A 395 29.01 15.66 -16.97
N SER A 396 29.18 15.63 -15.65
CA SER A 396 28.33 14.88 -14.74
C SER A 396 27.88 15.71 -13.54
N GLY A 397 26.65 15.47 -13.10
CA GLY A 397 26.11 15.96 -11.82
C GLY A 397 25.38 14.84 -11.08
N ALA A 398 25.04 15.09 -9.81
CA ALA A 398 24.26 14.15 -9.01
C ALA A 398 23.20 14.90 -8.19
N ALA A 399 22.02 14.31 -8.08
CA ALA A 399 20.89 14.80 -7.29
C ALA A 399 20.15 13.62 -6.66
N SER A 400 19.39 13.86 -5.59
CA SER A 400 18.31 12.93 -5.23
C SER A 400 17.06 13.27 -6.02
N GLU A 401 16.14 12.32 -6.19
CA GLU A 401 14.85 12.57 -6.84
C GLU A 401 14.01 13.69 -6.19
N ASP A 402 14.25 13.97 -4.90
CA ASP A 402 13.56 15.01 -4.12
C ASP A 402 14.28 16.36 -4.07
N SER A 403 15.41 16.50 -4.76
CA SER A 403 16.24 17.71 -4.68
C SER A 403 16.68 18.21 -6.05
N SER A 404 16.44 19.50 -6.29
CA SER A 404 16.99 20.16 -7.48
C SER A 404 18.49 20.42 -7.32
N LEU A 405 19.23 20.30 -8.41
CA LEU A 405 20.66 20.58 -8.50
C LEU A 405 20.88 21.92 -9.21
N ASP A 406 21.64 22.83 -8.60
CA ASP A 406 22.05 24.11 -9.21
C ASP A 406 23.58 24.21 -9.26
N VAL A 407 24.15 24.40 -10.45
CA VAL A 407 25.60 24.49 -10.69
C VAL A 407 25.96 25.83 -11.34
N SER A 408 26.79 26.61 -10.65
CA SER A 408 27.27 27.90 -11.16
C SER A 408 28.20 27.76 -12.35
N ALA A 409 28.30 28.80 -13.19
CA ALA A 409 29.16 28.82 -14.39
C ALA A 409 30.62 28.43 -14.11
N ARG A 410 31.16 28.77 -12.94
CA ARG A 410 32.55 28.43 -12.55
C ARG A 410 32.81 26.91 -12.49
N ASN A 411 31.79 26.14 -12.16
CA ASN A 411 31.85 24.68 -12.05
C ASN A 411 30.92 24.01 -13.09
N GLY A 412 30.41 24.80 -14.03
CA GLY A 412 29.45 24.36 -15.03
C GLY A 412 30.14 23.67 -16.20
N VAL A 413 29.38 23.44 -17.27
CA VAL A 413 29.81 22.57 -18.38
C VAL A 413 31.02 23.07 -19.18
N LEU A 414 31.39 24.35 -19.01
CA LEU A 414 32.55 24.94 -19.70
C LEU A 414 33.83 24.88 -18.84
N ALA A 415 33.78 24.35 -17.63
CA ALA A 415 34.88 24.42 -16.67
C ALA A 415 36.06 23.48 -17.01
N ASN A 416 35.76 22.37 -17.69
CA ASN A 416 36.70 21.36 -18.17
C ASN A 416 37.04 21.51 -19.67
N ASP A 417 36.26 22.30 -20.41
CA ASP A 417 36.44 22.56 -21.84
C ASP A 417 37.63 23.48 -22.14
N ARG A 418 38.19 23.35 -23.35
CA ARG A 418 39.34 24.15 -23.80
C ARG A 418 39.28 24.47 -25.28
N ASP A 419 39.70 25.68 -25.64
CA ASP A 419 40.05 25.99 -27.02
C ASP A 419 41.58 25.82 -27.24
N PRO A 420 42.02 25.13 -28.32
CA PRO A 420 43.43 25.05 -28.71
C PRO A 420 44.17 26.39 -28.86
N ASP A 421 43.49 27.48 -29.23
CA ASP A 421 44.09 28.82 -29.39
C ASP A 421 43.75 29.81 -28.27
N GLY A 422 42.85 29.43 -27.36
CA GLY A 422 42.51 30.17 -26.15
C GLY A 422 41.31 31.11 -26.28
N ASP A 423 40.49 30.95 -27.32
CA ASP A 423 39.23 31.66 -27.47
C ASP A 423 38.24 31.46 -26.30
N ALA A 424 37.35 32.44 -26.16
CA ALA A 424 36.31 32.42 -25.15
C ALA A 424 35.17 31.47 -25.55
N LEU A 425 34.90 30.49 -24.70
CA LEU A 425 33.88 29.48 -24.93
C LEU A 425 32.49 29.91 -24.42
N ALA A 426 31.45 29.53 -25.15
CA ALA A 426 30.06 29.65 -24.73
C ALA A 426 29.22 28.45 -25.20
N VAL A 427 28.16 28.14 -24.46
CA VAL A 427 27.15 27.17 -24.92
C VAL A 427 26.28 27.83 -25.99
N SER A 428 26.26 27.25 -27.19
CA SER A 428 25.56 27.78 -28.36
C SER A 428 24.25 27.05 -28.67
N HIS A 429 24.15 25.77 -28.33
CA HIS A 429 22.97 24.94 -28.55
C HIS A 429 22.78 23.97 -27.39
N VAL A 430 21.54 23.63 -27.11
CA VAL A 430 21.17 22.50 -26.26
C VAL A 430 20.25 21.59 -27.05
N ASN A 431 20.53 20.28 -27.05
CA ASN A 431 19.89 19.27 -27.91
C ASN A 431 19.82 19.69 -29.40
N GLY A 432 20.90 20.32 -29.89
CA GLY A 432 21.01 20.80 -31.27
C GLY A 432 20.18 22.05 -31.61
N ASN A 433 19.56 22.72 -30.64
CA ASN A 433 18.73 23.91 -30.85
C ASN A 433 19.23 25.13 -30.07
N THR A 434 19.40 26.26 -30.75
CA THR A 434 19.82 27.54 -30.13
C THR A 434 18.75 28.10 -29.19
N ALA A 435 17.47 27.85 -29.46
CA ALA A 435 16.37 28.34 -28.65
C ALA A 435 16.24 27.65 -27.28
N TYR A 436 17.01 26.57 -27.05
CA TYR A 436 16.99 25.82 -25.80
C TYR A 436 18.06 26.27 -24.80
N VAL A 437 19.00 27.13 -25.22
CA VAL A 437 19.96 27.74 -24.30
C VAL A 437 19.23 28.66 -23.31
N GLY A 438 19.43 28.42 -22.02
CA GLY A 438 18.79 29.13 -20.91
C GLY A 438 17.29 28.81 -20.74
N VAL A 439 16.79 27.77 -21.39
CA VAL A 439 15.39 27.33 -21.30
C VAL A 439 15.31 25.96 -20.65
N ALA A 440 14.28 25.79 -19.83
CA ALA A 440 13.90 24.51 -19.23
C ALA A 440 13.50 23.49 -20.31
N ILE A 441 14.22 22.38 -20.40
CA ILE A 441 13.98 21.28 -21.35
C ILE A 441 13.98 19.92 -20.64
N ALA A 442 13.21 18.98 -21.16
CA ALA A 442 13.19 17.62 -20.61
C ALA A 442 14.50 16.88 -20.90
N GLY A 443 14.99 16.14 -19.90
CA GLY A 443 16.11 15.21 -20.06
C GLY A 443 15.70 13.89 -20.71
N SER A 444 16.69 13.07 -21.08
CA SER A 444 16.49 11.79 -21.77
C SER A 444 15.60 10.79 -21.02
N HIS A 445 15.58 10.82 -19.69
CA HIS A 445 14.77 9.94 -18.84
C HIS A 445 13.80 10.72 -17.92
N GLY A 446 13.49 11.97 -18.27
CA GLY A 446 12.69 12.86 -17.42
C GLY A 446 13.54 13.86 -16.63
N GLY A 447 12.88 14.60 -15.74
CA GLY A 447 13.45 15.80 -15.12
C GLY A 447 13.65 16.94 -16.12
N THR A 448 13.93 18.13 -15.60
CA THR A 448 14.04 19.36 -16.39
C THR A 448 15.42 19.97 -16.23
N PHE A 449 16.16 20.07 -17.33
CA PHE A 449 17.45 20.77 -17.40
C PHE A 449 17.27 22.21 -17.85
N THR A 450 18.03 23.13 -17.27
CA THR A 450 18.25 24.48 -17.83
C THR A 450 19.74 24.71 -17.94
N LEU A 451 20.28 24.86 -19.15
CA LEU A 451 21.71 25.11 -19.40
C LEU A 451 21.90 26.47 -20.06
N ASN A 452 22.58 27.39 -19.39
CA ASN A 452 22.80 28.76 -19.83
C ASN A 452 24.04 28.90 -20.73
N ALA A 453 24.10 29.99 -21.49
CA ALA A 453 25.20 30.28 -22.41
C ALA A 453 26.58 30.39 -21.72
N ASP A 454 26.61 30.77 -20.44
CA ASP A 454 27.83 30.89 -19.63
C ASP A 454 28.30 29.56 -19.03
N GLY A 455 27.60 28.46 -19.33
CA GLY A 455 27.91 27.12 -18.85
C GLY A 455 27.27 26.77 -17.50
N SER A 456 26.61 27.70 -16.81
CA SER A 456 25.82 27.36 -15.61
C SER A 456 24.61 26.51 -15.96
N TYR A 457 24.25 25.54 -15.11
CA TYR A 457 23.08 24.71 -15.34
C TYR A 457 22.33 24.38 -14.06
N SER A 458 21.06 24.02 -14.22
CA SER A 458 20.24 23.42 -13.17
C SER A 458 19.52 22.17 -13.68
N PHE A 459 19.18 21.28 -12.75
CA PHE A 459 18.36 20.10 -12.99
C PHE A 459 17.29 19.97 -11.90
N ASP A 460 16.04 19.91 -12.30
CA ASP A 460 14.90 19.66 -11.43
C ASP A 460 14.30 18.27 -11.73
N PRO A 461 14.43 17.29 -10.83
CA PRO A 461 13.86 15.96 -11.03
C PRO A 461 12.33 15.98 -11.21
N GLY A 462 11.63 16.90 -10.55
CA GLY A 462 10.16 16.93 -10.51
C GLY A 462 9.56 15.61 -10.04
N SER A 463 8.41 15.21 -10.60
CA SER A 463 7.77 13.94 -10.26
C SER A 463 8.22 12.76 -11.15
N ALA A 464 9.23 12.96 -12.00
CA ALA A 464 9.58 11.97 -13.02
C ALA A 464 10.24 10.71 -12.43
N PHE A 465 10.82 10.84 -11.24
CA PHE A 465 11.69 9.82 -10.65
C PHE A 465 11.15 9.20 -9.36
N GLN A 466 10.04 9.69 -8.80
CA GLN A 466 9.42 9.29 -7.53
C GLN A 466 9.01 7.81 -7.40
N HIS A 467 9.38 6.98 -8.36
CA HIS A 467 9.18 5.53 -8.33
C HIS A 467 10.48 4.79 -7.99
N LEU A 468 11.57 5.51 -7.77
CA LEU A 468 12.88 4.94 -7.47
C LEU A 468 12.98 4.70 -5.98
N GLY A 469 13.05 3.42 -5.59
CA GLY A 469 13.28 3.09 -4.19
C GLY A 469 14.63 3.61 -3.67
N ALA A 470 14.78 3.63 -2.33
CA ALA A 470 15.98 4.16 -1.70
C ALA A 470 17.28 3.53 -2.21
N GLY A 471 18.14 4.36 -2.78
CA GLY A 471 19.45 3.96 -3.30
C GLY A 471 19.43 3.40 -4.72
N GLU A 472 18.25 3.26 -5.36
CA GLU A 472 18.17 3.02 -6.80
C GLU A 472 18.70 4.24 -7.57
N GLN A 473 19.23 4.01 -8.76
CA GLN A 473 19.86 5.06 -9.55
C GLN A 473 19.42 5.02 -11.01
N ILE A 474 19.14 6.20 -11.56
CA ILE A 474 18.91 6.41 -12.99
C ILE A 474 19.67 7.64 -13.48
N HIS A 475 19.98 7.68 -14.76
CA HIS A 475 20.71 8.80 -15.37
C HIS A 475 19.83 9.51 -16.39
N SER A 476 19.70 10.84 -16.27
CA SER A 476 19.06 11.68 -17.30
C SER A 476 20.11 12.59 -17.92
N SER A 477 20.00 12.84 -19.23
CA SER A 477 21.03 13.57 -19.96
C SER A 477 20.46 14.51 -21.03
N ILE A 478 21.28 15.49 -21.41
CA ILE A 478 21.09 16.37 -22.57
C ILE A 478 22.42 16.50 -23.33
N THR A 479 22.36 16.80 -24.63
CA THR A 479 23.55 17.18 -25.41
C THR A 479 23.67 18.69 -25.51
N TYR A 480 24.88 19.22 -25.61
CA TYR A 480 25.11 20.65 -25.82
C TYR A 480 26.27 20.88 -26.79
N ILE A 481 26.27 22.06 -27.42
CA ILE A 481 27.32 22.47 -28.37
C ILE A 481 28.05 23.69 -27.80
N VAL A 482 29.35 23.53 -27.61
CA VAL A 482 30.28 24.60 -27.23
C VAL A 482 30.77 25.30 -28.48
N SER A 483 30.87 26.63 -28.45
CA SER A 483 31.41 27.45 -29.54
C SER A 483 32.40 28.47 -29.00
N ASP A 484 33.42 28.74 -29.81
CA ASP A 484 34.43 29.80 -29.63
C ASP A 484 33.96 31.18 -30.14
N SER A 485 32.76 31.27 -30.72
CA SER A 485 32.24 32.47 -31.40
C SER A 485 33.03 32.94 -32.63
N GLN A 486 34.02 32.16 -33.09
CA GLN A 486 34.81 32.35 -34.32
C GLN A 486 34.49 31.31 -35.40
N GLY A 487 33.56 30.38 -35.10
CA GLY A 487 32.97 29.45 -36.07
C GLY A 487 33.34 27.99 -35.82
N GLY A 488 34.23 27.71 -34.85
CA GLY A 488 34.48 26.37 -34.34
C GLY A 488 33.39 25.97 -33.35
N THR A 489 33.04 24.68 -33.38
CA THR A 489 32.08 24.09 -32.45
C THR A 489 32.48 22.68 -32.06
N SER A 490 32.05 22.25 -30.88
CA SER A 490 32.28 20.92 -30.33
C SER A 490 31.07 20.46 -29.54
N THR A 491 30.77 19.17 -29.51
CA THR A 491 29.58 18.61 -28.83
C THR A 491 30.00 17.76 -27.65
N ALA A 492 29.27 17.89 -26.54
CA ALA A 492 29.42 17.08 -25.34
C ALA A 492 28.07 16.78 -24.70
N ILE A 493 28.06 15.90 -23.70
CA ILE A 493 26.87 15.43 -22.99
C ILE A 493 26.95 15.87 -21.52
N LEU A 494 25.88 16.46 -21.02
CA LEU A 494 25.67 16.66 -19.59
C LEU A 494 24.77 15.55 -19.07
N THR A 495 25.28 14.74 -18.15
CA THR A 495 24.55 13.63 -17.51
C THR A 495 24.33 13.93 -16.03
N VAL A 496 23.13 13.73 -15.51
CA VAL A 496 22.85 13.80 -14.07
C VAL A 496 22.43 12.42 -13.59
N GLU A 497 23.12 11.92 -12.57
CA GLU A 497 22.74 10.73 -11.78
C GLU A 497 21.68 11.15 -10.75
N ILE A 498 20.54 10.47 -10.76
CA ILE A 498 19.44 10.67 -9.82
C ILE A 498 19.42 9.44 -8.91
N THR A 499 19.57 9.66 -7.59
CA THR A 499 19.43 8.61 -6.58
C THR A 499 18.03 8.68 -5.95
N GLY A 500 17.32 7.55 -5.94
CA GLY A 500 16.04 7.38 -5.28
C GLY A 500 16.16 7.50 -3.76
N THR A 501 15.11 8.01 -3.16
CA THR A 501 14.88 8.13 -1.71
C THR A 501 13.69 7.24 -1.35
N ASN A 502 13.48 6.96 -0.06
CA ASN A 502 12.26 6.22 0.32
C ASN A 502 11.15 7.22 0.59
N ASP A 503 10.05 7.07 -0.10
CA ASP A 503 8.81 7.78 0.17
C ASP A 503 7.97 7.02 1.21
N LEU A 504 7.20 7.75 2.03
CA LEU A 504 6.37 7.09 3.04
C LEU A 504 5.09 6.51 2.40
N PRO A 505 4.62 5.33 2.86
CA PRO A 505 3.36 4.79 2.39
C PRO A 505 2.18 5.71 2.72
N VAL A 506 1.23 5.80 1.81
CA VAL A 506 -0.02 6.54 2.01
C VAL A 506 -1.13 5.56 2.37
N LEU A 507 -1.62 5.66 3.61
CA LEU A 507 -2.69 4.80 4.14
C LEU A 507 -4.06 5.49 4.13
N GLN A 508 -5.13 4.70 4.08
CA GLN A 508 -6.50 5.15 4.24
C GLN A 508 -7.11 4.55 5.52
N ALA A 509 -7.83 5.36 6.28
CA ALA A 509 -8.59 4.87 7.43
C ALA A 509 -9.69 3.93 6.94
N GLN A 510 -9.87 2.81 7.63
CA GLN A 510 -10.85 1.80 7.30
C GLN A 510 -12.02 1.83 8.28
N ALA A 511 -13.22 1.60 7.78
CA ALA A 511 -14.42 1.47 8.61
C ALA A 511 -15.30 0.34 8.08
N THR A 512 -15.85 -0.48 8.97
CA THR A 512 -16.79 -1.53 8.59
C THR A 512 -17.89 -1.71 9.63
N HIS A 513 -19.00 -2.28 9.19
CA HIS A 513 -20.10 -2.69 10.05
C HIS A 513 -20.48 -4.14 9.80
N VAL A 514 -20.78 -4.85 10.87
CA VAL A 514 -21.36 -6.19 10.84
C VAL A 514 -22.50 -6.28 11.85
N SER A 515 -23.42 -7.21 11.65
CA SER A 515 -24.37 -7.60 12.67
C SER A 515 -23.65 -8.30 13.83
N GLU A 516 -24.22 -8.27 15.03
CA GLU A 516 -23.72 -9.08 16.14
C GLU A 516 -23.73 -10.58 15.81
N ASP A 517 -22.94 -11.33 16.58
CA ASP A 517 -22.63 -12.75 16.36
C ASP A 517 -21.97 -13.11 15.03
N HIS A 518 -21.62 -12.11 14.21
CA HIS A 518 -20.92 -12.29 12.96
C HIS A 518 -19.54 -11.63 13.01
N ALA A 519 -18.54 -12.34 12.51
CA ALA A 519 -17.19 -11.79 12.43
C ALA A 519 -17.11 -10.69 11.36
N ALA A 520 -16.48 -9.56 11.69
CA ALA A 520 -16.06 -8.57 10.70
C ALA A 520 -14.72 -8.99 10.10
N SER A 521 -14.60 -8.90 8.78
CA SER A 521 -13.35 -9.18 8.09
C SER A 521 -13.10 -8.20 6.95
N GLY A 522 -11.83 -8.01 6.61
CA GLY A 522 -11.39 -7.11 5.55
C GLY A 522 -9.87 -7.07 5.49
N ASN A 523 -9.33 -6.03 4.86
CA ASN A 523 -7.89 -5.80 4.82
C ASN A 523 -7.58 -4.33 5.12
N VAL A 524 -6.71 -4.06 6.09
CA VAL A 524 -6.34 -2.69 6.50
C VAL A 524 -5.47 -1.97 5.48
N LEU A 525 -4.81 -2.70 4.58
CA LEU A 525 -4.02 -2.17 3.47
C LEU A 525 -4.87 -1.93 2.20
N ALA A 526 -6.20 -2.11 2.26
CA ALA A 526 -7.06 -1.83 1.13
C ALA A 526 -6.98 -0.35 0.72
N GLY A 527 -6.46 -0.09 -0.49
CA GLY A 527 -6.26 1.26 -1.00
C GLY A 527 -5.00 1.97 -0.47
N ALA A 528 -4.14 1.26 0.27
CA ALA A 528 -2.80 1.73 0.58
C ALA A 528 -1.96 1.75 -0.71
N VAL A 529 -1.17 2.82 -0.87
CA VAL A 529 -0.26 2.98 -2.00
C VAL A 529 1.09 3.42 -1.49
N ASP A 530 2.11 2.97 -2.18
CA ASP A 530 3.49 3.36 -2.00
C ASP A 530 4.03 3.75 -3.37
N VAL A 531 4.66 4.92 -3.46
CA VAL A 531 5.04 5.49 -4.77
C VAL A 531 6.27 4.77 -5.35
N ASP A 532 7.13 4.22 -4.48
CA ASP A 532 8.27 3.36 -4.81
C ASP A 532 7.83 1.94 -5.18
N ASN A 533 6.56 1.61 -4.93
CA ASN A 533 5.95 0.28 -5.08
C ASN A 533 6.55 -0.77 -4.13
N ASP A 534 7.02 -0.34 -2.95
CA ASP A 534 7.51 -1.23 -1.94
C ASP A 534 6.39 -2.14 -1.37
N ALA A 535 6.80 -3.32 -0.89
CA ALA A 535 5.88 -4.27 -0.31
C ALA A 535 5.42 -3.82 1.08
N LEU A 536 4.14 -3.48 1.20
CA LEU A 536 3.56 -3.00 2.46
C LEU A 536 3.17 -4.16 3.39
N ILE A 537 3.64 -4.09 4.64
CA ILE A 537 3.32 -5.06 5.68
C ILE A 537 2.91 -4.38 6.99
N VAL A 538 1.92 -4.95 7.67
CA VAL A 538 1.56 -4.54 9.04
C VAL A 538 2.55 -5.15 10.02
N THR A 539 3.10 -4.32 10.92
CA THR A 539 4.06 -4.78 11.94
C THR A 539 3.41 -4.93 13.32
N VAL A 540 2.62 -3.95 13.70
CA VAL A 540 1.93 -3.90 14.99
C VAL A 540 0.55 -3.25 14.84
N PHE A 541 -0.33 -3.56 15.78
CA PHE A 541 -1.57 -2.82 15.98
C PHE A 541 -1.81 -2.58 17.47
N THR A 542 -2.53 -1.51 17.78
CA THR A 542 -2.79 -1.06 19.14
C THR A 542 -4.29 -0.88 19.33
N VAL A 543 -4.82 -1.46 20.40
CA VAL A 543 -6.21 -1.32 20.82
C VAL A 543 -6.26 -1.13 22.34
N ASN A 544 -7.07 -0.19 22.82
CA ASN A 544 -7.11 0.22 24.24
C ASN A 544 -5.74 0.54 24.86
N GLY A 545 -4.81 1.08 24.06
CA GLY A 545 -3.45 1.42 24.49
C GLY A 545 -2.50 0.23 24.67
N ALA A 546 -2.93 -1.00 24.41
CA ALA A 546 -2.08 -2.18 24.36
C ALA A 546 -1.64 -2.48 22.93
N THR A 547 -0.35 -2.70 22.72
CA THR A 547 0.25 -2.98 21.41
C THR A 547 0.48 -4.47 21.22
N TYR A 548 0.11 -4.98 20.05
CA TYR A 548 0.20 -6.37 19.62
C TYR A 548 0.98 -6.46 18.31
N SER A 549 1.77 -7.51 18.14
CA SER A 549 2.40 -7.80 16.85
C SER A 549 1.37 -8.30 15.85
N ALA A 550 1.56 -7.99 14.56
CA ALA A 550 0.77 -8.61 13.51
C ALA A 550 0.82 -10.14 13.59
N GLY A 551 -0.31 -10.81 13.32
CA GLY A 551 -0.52 -12.24 13.53
C GLY A 551 -0.88 -12.64 14.96
N SER A 552 -0.88 -11.70 15.91
CA SER A 552 -1.36 -11.95 17.29
C SER A 552 -2.82 -11.58 17.44
N THR A 553 -3.57 -12.37 18.23
CA THR A 553 -4.94 -12.03 18.62
C THR A 553 -4.95 -11.14 19.85
N ALA A 554 -5.65 -10.01 19.78
CA ALA A 554 -5.94 -9.15 20.91
C ALA A 554 -7.37 -9.41 21.42
N TYR A 555 -7.50 -9.65 22.72
CA TYR A 555 -8.80 -9.82 23.39
C TYR A 555 -9.23 -8.51 24.03
N ILE A 556 -10.43 -8.05 23.69
CA ILE A 556 -11.07 -6.85 24.20
C ILE A 556 -12.16 -7.30 25.17
N ALA A 557 -11.91 -7.15 26.47
CA ALA A 557 -12.76 -7.72 27.50
C ALA A 557 -14.22 -7.26 27.39
N GLY A 558 -15.13 -8.24 27.24
CA GLY A 558 -16.58 -8.01 27.13
C GLY A 558 -17.00 -7.38 25.81
N MET A 559 -16.24 -7.59 24.73
CA MET A 559 -16.52 -7.07 23.39
C MET A 559 -16.16 -8.08 22.29
N GLY A 560 -15.02 -8.76 22.40
CA GLY A 560 -14.59 -9.74 21.40
C GLY A 560 -13.08 -9.82 21.22
N SER A 561 -12.64 -10.35 20.09
CA SER A 561 -11.22 -10.50 19.74
C SER A 561 -10.92 -10.02 18.33
N ILE A 562 -9.78 -9.35 18.14
CA ILE A 562 -9.27 -8.89 16.84
C ILE A 562 -7.94 -9.58 16.53
N LEU A 563 -7.81 -10.07 15.30
CA LEU A 563 -6.57 -10.52 14.69
C LEU A 563 -6.30 -9.64 13.46
N ILE A 564 -5.10 -9.06 13.36
CA ILE A 564 -4.61 -8.40 12.14
C ILE A 564 -3.32 -9.09 11.73
N GLU A 565 -3.31 -9.68 10.53
CA GLU A 565 -2.18 -10.37 9.93
C GLU A 565 -1.19 -9.39 9.28
N ALA A 566 0.03 -9.87 8.99
CA ALA A 566 1.07 -9.03 8.39
C ALA A 566 0.72 -8.55 6.96
N ASP A 567 -0.12 -9.28 6.24
CA ASP A 567 -0.65 -8.90 4.92
C ASP A 567 -1.82 -7.90 4.99
N GLY A 568 -2.16 -7.43 6.20
CA GLY A 568 -3.26 -6.52 6.47
C GLY A 568 -4.63 -7.18 6.61
N SER A 569 -4.77 -8.46 6.33
CA SER A 569 -6.04 -9.17 6.53
C SER A 569 -6.42 -9.15 8.01
N TYR A 570 -7.67 -8.82 8.31
CA TYR A 570 -8.16 -8.80 9.69
C TYR A 570 -9.44 -9.60 9.87
N VAL A 571 -9.62 -10.11 11.08
CA VAL A 571 -10.86 -10.73 11.55
C VAL A 571 -11.13 -10.25 12.97
N PHE A 572 -12.26 -9.55 13.16
CA PHE A 572 -12.83 -9.27 14.46
C PHE A 572 -13.98 -10.24 14.73
N THR A 573 -13.92 -10.99 15.83
CA THR A 573 -15.01 -11.86 16.29
C THR A 573 -15.60 -11.24 17.54
N PRO A 574 -16.84 -10.70 17.50
CA PRO A 574 -17.50 -10.17 18.69
C PRO A 574 -17.74 -11.30 19.72
N ASP A 575 -17.78 -10.94 21.00
CA ASP A 575 -18.35 -11.82 22.03
C ASP A 575 -19.84 -12.02 21.73
N ALA A 576 -20.41 -13.16 22.15
CA ALA A 576 -21.81 -13.48 21.89
C ALA A 576 -22.75 -12.38 22.42
N ASN A 577 -23.71 -11.99 21.58
CA ASN A 577 -24.73 -10.96 21.86
C ASN A 577 -24.14 -9.58 22.22
N TRP A 578 -22.89 -9.31 21.81
CA TRP A 578 -22.30 -7.99 21.97
C TRP A 578 -22.52 -7.15 20.72
N ASN A 579 -23.10 -5.96 20.91
CA ASN A 579 -23.19 -4.91 19.92
C ASN A 579 -22.62 -3.58 20.44
N GLY A 580 -22.23 -2.71 19.52
CA GLY A 580 -21.63 -1.42 19.82
C GLY A 580 -20.39 -1.10 18.98
N ALA A 581 -19.72 0.00 19.32
CA ALA A 581 -18.49 0.42 18.65
C ALA A 581 -17.27 -0.22 19.32
N VAL A 582 -16.46 -0.92 18.53
CA VAL A 582 -15.15 -1.40 18.98
C VAL A 582 -14.23 -0.19 19.15
N PRO A 583 -13.38 -0.13 20.21
CA PRO A 583 -12.39 0.92 20.35
C PRO A 583 -11.51 1.03 19.09
N SER A 584 -11.29 2.24 18.61
CA SER A 584 -10.52 2.48 17.37
C SER A 584 -9.15 1.78 17.42
N ILE A 585 -8.88 0.95 16.42
CA ILE A 585 -7.65 0.16 16.32
C ILE A 585 -6.66 0.95 15.48
N THR A 586 -5.51 1.31 16.04
CA THR A 586 -4.42 1.94 15.28
C THR A 586 -3.45 0.88 14.81
N TYR A 587 -3.16 0.78 13.51
CA TYR A 587 -2.20 -0.16 12.95
C TYR A 587 -1.01 0.57 12.32
N THR A 588 0.17 -0.05 12.36
CA THR A 588 1.42 0.49 11.82
C THR A 588 1.90 -0.37 10.67
N VAL A 589 2.14 0.27 9.53
CA VAL A 589 2.60 -0.34 8.28
C VAL A 589 4.03 0.08 8.00
N THR A 590 4.84 -0.82 7.46
CA THR A 590 6.18 -0.53 6.93
C THR A 590 6.27 -0.96 5.47
N ASP A 591 7.06 -0.21 4.71
CA ASP A 591 7.58 -0.54 3.37
C ASP A 591 8.87 -1.39 3.44
N GLY A 592 9.45 -1.55 4.64
CA GLY A 592 10.73 -2.22 4.88
C GLY A 592 11.83 -1.27 5.39
N THR A 593 11.67 0.04 5.24
CA THR A 593 12.64 1.05 5.70
C THR A 593 12.03 2.05 6.70
N ALA A 594 10.79 2.47 6.48
CA ALA A 594 10.07 3.47 7.26
C ALA A 594 8.68 2.95 7.69
N THR A 595 8.02 3.69 8.58
CA THR A 595 6.72 3.29 9.12
C THR A 595 5.72 4.43 9.14
N THR A 596 4.47 4.13 8.80
CA THR A 596 3.32 5.03 8.91
C THR A 596 2.17 4.33 9.65
N SER A 597 1.15 5.06 10.10
CA SER A 597 0.03 4.48 10.85
C SER A 597 -1.32 5.06 10.46
N SER A 598 -2.36 4.24 10.59
CA SER A 598 -3.75 4.59 10.28
C SER A 598 -4.70 3.81 11.20
N THR A 599 -6.01 4.01 11.04
CA THR A 599 -7.03 3.46 11.94
C THR A 599 -8.00 2.50 11.24
N LEU A 600 -8.51 1.56 12.02
CA LEU A 600 -9.62 0.67 11.69
C LEU A 600 -10.72 0.85 12.74
N ASP A 601 -11.90 1.29 12.28
CA ASP A 601 -13.10 1.41 13.09
C ASP A 601 -14.09 0.30 12.73
N ILE A 602 -14.59 -0.41 13.74
CA ILE A 602 -15.55 -1.51 13.56
C ILE A 602 -16.78 -1.22 14.41
N GLY A 603 -17.95 -1.18 13.78
CA GLY A 603 -19.23 -1.10 14.48
C GLY A 603 -20.01 -2.40 14.36
N VAL A 604 -20.41 -2.97 15.49
CA VAL A 604 -21.31 -4.13 15.54
C VAL A 604 -22.74 -3.63 15.77
N LEU A 605 -23.62 -3.95 14.84
CA LEU A 605 -25.03 -3.55 14.86
C LEU A 605 -25.85 -4.58 15.66
N PRO A 606 -26.78 -4.13 16.51
CA PRO A 606 -27.68 -5.03 17.22
C PRO A 606 -28.62 -5.75 16.23
N VAL A 607 -28.96 -6.99 16.54
CA VAL A 607 -29.95 -7.84 15.89
C VAL A 607 -31.01 -8.19 16.94
N ASN A 608 -32.28 -8.17 16.56
CA ASN A 608 -33.36 -8.46 17.49
C ASN A 608 -33.29 -9.91 18.01
N ASP A 609 -33.20 -10.10 19.32
CA ASP A 609 -33.28 -11.41 19.97
C ASP A 609 -34.74 -11.82 20.23
N ALA A 610 -34.98 -13.12 20.44
CA ALA A 610 -36.33 -13.62 20.72
C ALA A 610 -36.79 -13.22 22.13
N PRO A 611 -38.01 -12.69 22.28
CA PRO A 611 -38.52 -12.30 23.58
C PRO A 611 -38.80 -13.54 24.43
N VAL A 612 -38.65 -13.41 25.74
CA VAL A 612 -38.89 -14.46 26.71
C VAL A 612 -40.26 -14.24 27.36
N SER A 613 -41.02 -15.33 27.48
CA SER A 613 -42.27 -15.40 28.22
C SER A 613 -42.30 -16.66 29.09
N GLN A 614 -43.41 -16.88 29.78
CA GLN A 614 -43.62 -18.01 30.70
C GLN A 614 -45.06 -18.52 30.56
N ASP A 615 -45.29 -19.75 31.02
CA ASP A 615 -46.63 -20.31 31.09
C ASP A 615 -47.48 -19.49 32.08
N GLY A 616 -48.77 -19.40 31.81
CA GLY A 616 -49.73 -18.65 32.63
C GLY A 616 -50.89 -19.54 33.09
N SER A 617 -51.58 -19.11 34.13
CA SER A 617 -52.81 -19.76 34.57
C SER A 617 -53.82 -18.74 35.10
N GLY A 618 -55.09 -19.10 35.06
CA GLY A 618 -56.17 -18.29 35.61
C GLY A 618 -57.41 -19.11 35.93
N ASN A 619 -58.16 -18.67 36.93
CA ASN A 619 -59.35 -19.36 37.43
C ASN A 619 -60.62 -18.57 37.06
N VAL A 620 -61.70 -19.27 36.69
CA VAL A 620 -63.01 -18.68 36.36
C VAL A 620 -64.13 -19.62 36.79
N VAL A 621 -65.33 -19.11 37.09
CA VAL A 621 -66.46 -19.94 37.54
C VAL A 621 -67.33 -20.40 36.37
N ALA A 622 -67.77 -21.66 36.39
CA ALA A 622 -68.72 -22.24 35.45
C ALA A 622 -70.09 -21.53 35.50
N GLY A 623 -70.93 -21.73 34.48
CA GLY A 623 -72.33 -21.23 34.50
C GLY A 623 -72.54 -19.75 34.21
N GLY A 624 -71.49 -18.97 33.92
CA GLY A 624 -71.63 -17.56 33.50
C GLY A 624 -70.40 -16.66 33.67
N GLY A 625 -69.36 -17.13 34.38
CA GLY A 625 -68.11 -16.40 34.59
C GLY A 625 -67.34 -16.11 33.30
N ARG A 626 -66.53 -15.04 33.32
CA ARG A 626 -65.64 -14.65 32.22
C ARG A 626 -64.28 -14.28 32.79
N TYR A 627 -63.21 -14.82 32.20
CA TYR A 627 -61.85 -14.42 32.52
C TYR A 627 -61.40 -13.35 31.54
N VAL A 628 -60.98 -12.18 32.04
CA VAL A 628 -60.50 -11.07 31.20
C VAL A 628 -58.99 -11.05 31.26
N PHE A 629 -58.33 -11.24 30.12
CA PHE A 629 -56.87 -11.22 30.07
C PHE A 629 -56.34 -9.79 29.97
N GLY A 630 -55.26 -9.53 30.70
CA GLY A 630 -54.44 -8.33 30.66
C GLY A 630 -52.96 -8.67 30.39
N LEU A 631 -52.07 -7.71 30.65
CA LEU A 631 -50.64 -7.88 30.40
C LEU A 631 -49.96 -8.82 31.41
N ASN A 632 -50.44 -8.85 32.66
CA ASN A 632 -49.84 -9.69 33.70
C ASN A 632 -50.04 -11.18 33.44
N ASP A 633 -51.06 -11.55 32.65
CA ASP A 633 -51.31 -12.91 32.21
C ASP A 633 -50.26 -13.42 31.22
N PHE A 634 -49.51 -12.52 30.59
CA PHE A 634 -48.49 -12.84 29.58
C PHE A 634 -47.17 -12.13 29.91
N PRO A 635 -46.40 -12.65 30.89
CA PRO A 635 -45.11 -12.09 31.24
C PRO A 635 -44.22 -11.91 30.01
N PHE A 636 -43.61 -10.73 29.87
CA PHE A 636 -42.77 -10.38 28.73
C PHE A 636 -41.44 -9.79 29.21
N SER A 637 -40.35 -10.30 28.65
CA SER A 637 -39.01 -9.72 28.82
C SER A 637 -38.23 -9.88 27.52
N ASP A 638 -37.54 -8.82 27.10
CA ASP A 638 -36.66 -8.84 25.94
C ASP A 638 -35.27 -8.31 26.32
N PRO A 639 -34.41 -9.19 26.85
CA PRO A 639 -33.16 -8.79 27.49
C PRO A 639 -32.05 -8.53 26.46
N GLY A 640 -31.75 -7.26 26.21
CA GLY A 640 -30.58 -6.84 25.40
C GLY A 640 -30.82 -5.51 24.67
N GLU A 641 -32.03 -5.36 24.12
CA GLU A 641 -32.36 -4.32 23.13
C GLU A 641 -33.47 -3.38 23.59
N GLY A 642 -34.15 -3.73 24.70
CA GLY A 642 -35.18 -2.88 25.33
C GLY A 642 -36.47 -2.77 24.53
N HIS A 643 -36.75 -3.76 23.68
CA HIS A 643 -38.00 -3.84 22.94
C HIS A 643 -39.20 -4.09 23.86
N SER A 644 -40.37 -3.70 23.39
CA SER A 644 -41.63 -3.83 24.13
C SER A 644 -42.52 -4.89 23.49
N MET A 645 -43.38 -5.54 24.28
CA MET A 645 -44.42 -6.41 23.74
C MET A 645 -45.27 -5.64 22.73
N LYS A 646 -45.48 -6.24 21.57
CA LYS A 646 -46.28 -5.71 20.46
C LYS A 646 -47.62 -6.43 20.35
N SER A 647 -47.61 -7.75 20.39
CA SER A 647 -48.81 -8.58 20.32
C SER A 647 -48.63 -9.92 21.01
N LEU A 648 -49.76 -10.55 21.31
CA LEU A 648 -49.88 -11.94 21.71
C LEU A 648 -50.36 -12.75 20.50
N VAL A 649 -49.68 -13.84 20.18
CA VAL A 649 -50.06 -14.78 19.12
C VAL A 649 -50.71 -16.01 19.76
N ILE A 650 -51.95 -16.31 19.40
CA ILE A 650 -52.68 -17.48 19.91
C ILE A 650 -52.44 -18.66 18.98
N ASP A 651 -51.60 -19.62 19.38
CA ASP A 651 -51.21 -20.73 18.53
C ASP A 651 -52.23 -21.86 18.50
N SER A 652 -52.87 -22.15 19.64
CA SER A 652 -53.96 -23.12 19.73
C SER A 652 -55.19 -22.49 20.37
N LEU A 653 -56.36 -23.11 20.16
CA LEU A 653 -57.59 -22.68 20.82
C LEU A 653 -57.92 -23.67 21.93
N PRO A 654 -58.54 -23.19 23.02
CA PRO A 654 -58.92 -24.09 24.10
C PRO A 654 -59.89 -25.17 23.61
N PRO A 655 -59.68 -26.45 23.98
CA PRO A 655 -60.57 -27.55 23.60
C PRO A 655 -61.97 -27.42 24.23
N LEU A 656 -62.05 -26.80 25.41
CA LEU A 656 -63.28 -26.48 26.13
C LEU A 656 -63.40 -24.97 26.36
N GLY A 657 -64.59 -24.40 26.14
CA GLY A 657 -64.81 -22.95 26.21
C GLY A 657 -64.46 -22.22 24.92
N THR A 658 -64.41 -20.89 24.96
CA THR A 658 -64.15 -20.04 23.79
C THR A 658 -63.39 -18.78 24.16
N LEU A 659 -62.28 -18.52 23.48
CA LEU A 659 -61.61 -17.23 23.52
C LEU A 659 -62.33 -16.23 22.61
N LEU A 660 -62.67 -15.08 23.17
CA LEU A 660 -63.39 -14.00 22.52
C LEU A 660 -62.52 -12.75 22.50
N LEU A 661 -62.33 -12.14 21.33
CA LEU A 661 -61.77 -10.81 21.20
C LEU A 661 -62.89 -9.84 20.85
N ASN A 662 -63.14 -8.85 21.70
CA ASN A 662 -64.22 -7.88 21.53
C ASN A 662 -65.59 -8.57 21.30
N GLY A 663 -65.84 -9.64 22.07
CA GLY A 663 -67.07 -10.44 22.02
C GLY A 663 -67.19 -11.41 20.84
N LYS A 664 -66.15 -11.59 20.01
CA LYS A 664 -66.16 -12.53 18.86
C LYS A 664 -65.11 -13.62 19.03
N ALA A 665 -65.48 -14.87 18.69
CA ALA A 665 -64.55 -15.99 18.73
C ALA A 665 -63.32 -15.75 17.86
N ILE A 666 -62.14 -16.00 18.42
CA ILE A 666 -60.85 -15.89 17.71
C ILE A 666 -60.50 -17.21 16.98
N LYS A 667 -59.45 -17.16 16.16
CA LYS A 667 -58.89 -18.33 15.45
C LYS A 667 -57.46 -18.60 15.90
N SER A 668 -57.01 -19.85 15.77
CA SER A 668 -55.59 -20.19 15.90
C SER A 668 -54.75 -19.40 14.87
N GLY A 669 -53.57 -18.97 15.31
CA GLY A 669 -52.66 -18.03 14.64
C GLY A 669 -53.06 -16.55 14.74
N GLN A 670 -54.16 -16.21 15.42
CA GLN A 670 -54.62 -14.82 15.51
C GLN A 670 -53.74 -14.02 16.47
N GLU A 671 -53.37 -12.81 16.04
CA GLU A 671 -52.65 -11.85 16.88
C GLU A 671 -53.61 -10.93 17.63
N ILE A 672 -53.30 -10.68 18.89
CA ILE A 672 -53.99 -9.78 19.80
C ILE A 672 -53.04 -8.64 20.13
N SER A 673 -53.44 -7.40 19.83
CA SER A 673 -52.60 -6.24 20.13
C SER A 673 -52.48 -6.00 21.63
N VAL A 674 -51.37 -5.42 22.07
CA VAL A 674 -51.21 -4.96 23.47
C VAL A 674 -52.32 -3.98 23.87
N GLU A 675 -52.77 -3.13 22.94
CA GLU A 675 -53.90 -2.22 23.19
C GLU A 675 -55.20 -2.99 23.50
N ASP A 676 -55.48 -4.08 22.79
CA ASP A 676 -56.67 -4.89 23.05
C ASP A 676 -56.58 -5.66 24.38
N LEU A 677 -55.39 -6.11 24.79
CA LEU A 677 -55.14 -6.74 26.09
C LEU A 677 -55.31 -5.74 27.24
N VAL A 678 -54.69 -4.56 27.15
CA VAL A 678 -54.80 -3.52 28.19
C VAL A 678 -56.24 -3.05 28.38
N ASN A 679 -57.04 -3.04 27.31
CA ASN A 679 -58.45 -2.70 27.36
C ASN A 679 -59.36 -3.90 27.73
N GLY A 680 -58.80 -5.04 28.15
CA GLY A 680 -59.55 -6.22 28.60
C GLY A 680 -60.46 -6.82 27.54
N LYS A 681 -60.09 -6.72 26.25
CA LYS A 681 -60.96 -7.18 25.15
C LYS A 681 -60.80 -8.67 24.85
N LEU A 682 -59.70 -9.28 25.26
CA LEU A 682 -59.52 -10.73 25.18
C LEU A 682 -60.15 -11.36 26.42
N VAL A 683 -61.09 -12.26 26.20
CA VAL A 683 -61.90 -12.87 27.26
C VAL A 683 -62.04 -14.36 27.00
N PHE A 684 -61.80 -15.19 28.03
CA PHE A 684 -62.18 -16.59 27.99
C PHE A 684 -63.60 -16.74 28.56
N GLN A 685 -64.45 -17.42 27.79
CA GLN A 685 -65.80 -17.80 28.21
C GLN A 685 -65.88 -19.33 28.34
N PRO A 686 -66.14 -19.87 29.55
CA PRO A 686 -66.32 -21.30 29.77
C PRO A 686 -67.47 -21.88 28.93
N GLY A 687 -67.31 -23.14 28.49
CA GLY A 687 -68.33 -23.89 27.76
C GLY A 687 -69.07 -24.87 28.67
N ALA A 688 -70.19 -25.43 28.19
CA ALA A 688 -70.99 -26.39 28.96
C ALA A 688 -70.23 -27.69 29.33
N GLY A 689 -69.18 -28.03 28.58
CA GLY A 689 -68.33 -29.20 28.86
C GLY A 689 -67.26 -28.95 29.93
N ASN A 690 -67.00 -27.70 30.31
CA ASN A 690 -66.07 -27.38 31.41
C ASN A 690 -66.61 -27.79 32.79
N ALA A 691 -67.90 -28.11 32.89
CA ALA A 691 -68.59 -28.36 34.15
C ALA A 691 -68.89 -29.84 34.44
N SER A 692 -68.49 -30.79 33.57
CA SER A 692 -69.09 -32.14 33.57
C SER A 692 -68.12 -33.33 33.71
N ASP A 693 -66.81 -33.14 33.82
CA ASP A 693 -65.85 -34.27 33.74
C ASP A 693 -64.72 -34.27 34.79
N ASN A 694 -64.84 -33.50 35.88
CA ASN A 694 -63.80 -33.37 36.92
C ASN A 694 -62.41 -32.99 36.36
N SER A 695 -62.35 -32.45 35.15
CA SER A 695 -61.09 -32.05 34.51
C SER A 695 -61.06 -30.58 34.12
N GLY A 696 -61.98 -29.77 34.69
CA GLY A 696 -62.48 -28.42 34.31
C GLY A 696 -61.49 -27.39 33.73
N SER A 697 -60.19 -27.65 33.80
CA SER A 697 -59.14 -26.99 33.06
C SER A 697 -59.24 -27.13 31.52
N SER A 698 -59.11 -25.99 30.84
CA SER A 698 -58.89 -25.89 29.40
C SER A 698 -57.62 -25.10 29.17
N SER A 699 -56.92 -25.28 28.05
CA SER A 699 -55.66 -24.56 27.84
C SER A 699 -55.48 -24.14 26.40
N PHE A 700 -54.72 -23.07 26.19
CA PHE A 700 -54.31 -22.64 24.87
C PHE A 700 -52.83 -22.29 24.86
N ASP A 701 -52.19 -22.54 23.72
CA ASP A 701 -50.81 -22.18 23.51
C ASP A 701 -50.73 -20.77 22.95
N PHE A 702 -49.72 -20.02 23.40
CA PHE A 702 -49.45 -18.69 22.93
C PHE A 702 -47.97 -18.43 22.75
N ARG A 703 -47.67 -17.36 22.03
CA ARG A 703 -46.35 -16.73 21.97
C ARG A 703 -46.50 -15.24 22.10
N VAL A 704 -45.50 -14.58 22.67
CA VAL A 704 -45.44 -13.11 22.68
C VAL A 704 -44.57 -12.64 21.51
N ARG A 705 -44.95 -11.50 20.93
CA ARG A 705 -44.22 -10.84 19.86
C ARG A 705 -43.68 -9.51 20.36
N ASP A 706 -42.42 -9.20 20.11
CA ASP A 706 -41.81 -7.90 20.42
C ASP A 706 -41.99 -6.86 19.29
N SER A 707 -41.35 -5.70 19.48
CA SER A 707 -41.32 -4.58 18.55
C SER A 707 -40.07 -4.48 17.66
N GLY A 708 -39.07 -5.34 17.83
CA GLY A 708 -37.72 -5.27 17.23
C GLY A 708 -37.65 -5.61 15.74
N GLY A 709 -38.45 -6.57 15.27
CA GLY A 709 -38.50 -6.92 13.84
C GLY A 709 -37.47 -7.97 13.41
N THR A 710 -37.68 -8.56 12.22
CA THR A 710 -36.92 -9.74 11.73
C THR A 710 -35.76 -9.41 10.78
N ALA A 711 -35.33 -8.14 10.74
CA ALA A 711 -34.23 -7.73 9.89
C ALA A 711 -32.92 -8.40 10.35
N ASP A 712 -32.03 -8.68 9.38
CA ASP A 712 -30.68 -9.21 9.62
C ASP A 712 -30.60 -10.49 10.47
N GLY A 713 -31.67 -11.29 10.46
CA GLY A 713 -31.76 -12.56 11.21
C GLY A 713 -32.50 -12.47 12.54
N GLY A 714 -33.06 -11.29 12.88
CA GLY A 714 -33.75 -11.07 14.15
C GLY A 714 -35.01 -11.92 14.36
N GLN A 715 -35.37 -12.14 15.62
CA GLN A 715 -36.43 -13.07 16.02
C GLN A 715 -37.53 -12.37 16.83
N ASP A 716 -38.67 -12.07 16.24
CA ASP A 716 -39.72 -11.32 16.95
C ASP A 716 -40.52 -12.11 17.99
N ILE A 717 -40.41 -13.44 17.98
CA ILE A 717 -41.44 -14.32 18.53
C ILE A 717 -40.84 -15.26 19.56
N SER A 718 -41.42 -15.28 20.75
CA SER A 718 -41.00 -16.20 21.81
C SER A 718 -41.17 -17.66 21.39
N ARG A 719 -40.56 -18.56 22.17
CA ARG A 719 -41.01 -19.97 22.19
C ARG A 719 -42.47 -20.06 22.62
N GLN A 720 -43.11 -21.18 22.29
CA GLN A 720 -44.49 -21.46 22.66
C GLN A 720 -44.63 -21.67 24.18
N HIS A 721 -45.71 -21.13 24.74
CA HIS A 721 -46.08 -21.17 26.15
C HIS A 721 -47.54 -21.59 26.32
N LEU A 722 -47.86 -22.19 27.46
CA LEU A 722 -49.20 -22.66 27.78
C LEU A 722 -49.92 -21.68 28.70
N PHE A 723 -51.18 -21.35 28.40
CA PHE A 723 -52.06 -20.72 29.37
C PHE A 723 -53.14 -21.73 29.82
N LYS A 724 -53.13 -22.12 31.10
CA LYS A 724 -54.12 -23.03 31.73
C LYS A 724 -55.28 -22.22 32.32
N MET A 725 -56.48 -22.39 31.77
CA MET A 725 -57.72 -21.87 32.33
C MET A 725 -58.37 -22.92 33.21
N ASN A 726 -58.33 -22.77 34.53
CA ASN A 726 -59.08 -23.64 35.45
C ASN A 726 -60.51 -23.10 35.62
N VAL A 727 -61.48 -24.00 35.74
CA VAL A 727 -62.90 -23.62 35.81
C VAL A 727 -63.53 -24.18 37.06
N GLY A 728 -63.73 -23.31 38.05
CA GLY A 728 -64.38 -23.63 39.31
C GLY A 728 -65.88 -23.92 39.15
N LEU A 729 -66.40 -24.77 40.01
CA LEU A 729 -67.71 -25.39 40.00
C LEU A 729 -68.44 -25.13 41.31
N PHE A 730 -69.77 -25.18 41.25
CA PHE A 730 -70.62 -25.30 42.41
C PHE A 730 -71.20 -26.72 42.41
N ILE A 731 -70.86 -27.51 43.42
CA ILE A 731 -71.27 -28.91 43.56
C ILE A 731 -72.07 -29.03 44.85
N ALA A 732 -73.21 -29.71 44.81
CA ALA A 732 -73.98 -30.00 46.01
C ALA A 732 -74.66 -31.37 45.89
N GLY A 733 -74.52 -32.22 46.90
CA GLY A 733 -74.95 -33.65 46.90
C GLY A 733 -76.46 -33.85 47.03
N ASP A 734 -77.07 -34.91 46.48
CA ASP A 734 -78.54 -35.06 46.38
C ASP A 734 -79.20 -35.78 47.60
N ASP A 735 -80.02 -35.09 48.40
CA ASP A 735 -80.76 -35.64 49.57
C ASP A 735 -81.82 -36.77 49.28
N ASP A 736 -82.01 -37.22 48.02
CA ASP A 736 -83.22 -37.97 47.58
C ASP A 736 -83.04 -39.46 47.22
N ASN A 737 -81.91 -40.10 47.53
CA ASN A 737 -81.80 -41.54 47.27
C ASN A 737 -82.39 -42.36 48.41
N GLY A 738 -83.66 -42.76 48.25
CA GLY A 738 -84.38 -43.75 49.06
C GLY A 738 -83.76 -45.17 49.13
N ASP A 739 -82.47 -45.30 48.88
CA ASP A 739 -81.68 -46.52 48.95
C ASP A 739 -80.66 -46.41 50.10
N ARG A 740 -81.14 -46.72 51.32
CA ARG A 740 -80.39 -46.71 52.61
C ARG A 740 -79.11 -47.59 52.67
N ALA A 741 -78.62 -48.07 51.53
CA ALA A 741 -77.53 -49.02 51.39
C ALA A 741 -76.29 -48.46 50.66
N LYS A 742 -76.33 -47.23 50.16
CA LYS A 742 -75.13 -46.46 49.79
C LYS A 742 -75.02 -45.33 50.80
N ILE A 743 -74.03 -45.43 51.68
CA ILE A 743 -73.89 -44.56 52.86
C ILE A 743 -72.75 -43.54 52.62
N MET A 744 -72.28 -43.38 51.38
CA MET A 744 -71.17 -42.48 51.05
C MET A 744 -71.33 -42.01 49.61
N ASP A 745 -71.74 -40.76 49.42
CA ASP A 745 -71.63 -40.10 48.14
C ASP A 745 -70.21 -39.54 47.98
N LYS A 746 -69.63 -39.72 46.80
CA LYS A 746 -68.25 -39.32 46.51
C LYS A 746 -68.29 -38.26 45.41
N TRP A 747 -67.95 -37.03 45.78
CA TRP A 747 -67.92 -35.87 44.90
C TRP A 747 -66.50 -35.37 44.70
N ASN A 748 -66.18 -34.83 43.54
CA ASN A 748 -64.84 -34.30 43.25
C ASN A 748 -64.97 -33.02 42.42
N GLY A 749 -64.37 -31.93 42.91
CA GLY A 749 -64.36 -30.58 42.34
C GLY A 749 -63.52 -30.51 41.06
N GLY A 750 -62.29 -30.99 41.11
CA GLY A 750 -61.41 -31.09 39.95
C GLY A 750 -60.38 -29.97 39.95
N ASN A 751 -60.44 -29.07 38.96
CA ASN A 751 -59.47 -27.99 38.83
C ASN A 751 -60.18 -26.62 38.82
N GLY A 752 -59.67 -25.68 39.61
CA GLY A 752 -60.19 -24.32 39.78
C GLY A 752 -60.92 -24.21 41.11
N ASN A 753 -61.13 -22.97 41.58
CA ASN A 753 -61.72 -22.71 42.88
C ASN A 753 -63.19 -23.17 42.92
N ASP A 754 -63.46 -24.26 43.62
CA ASP A 754 -64.74 -24.94 43.72
C ASP A 754 -65.47 -24.57 45.02
N VAL A 755 -66.80 -24.67 45.02
CA VAL A 755 -67.63 -24.63 46.24
C VAL A 755 -68.43 -25.92 46.28
N MET A 756 -68.22 -26.71 47.32
CA MET A 756 -68.83 -28.03 47.49
C MET A 756 -69.66 -28.06 48.77
N LEU A 757 -70.90 -28.53 48.65
CA LEU A 757 -71.79 -28.79 49.77
C LEU A 757 -72.08 -30.30 49.82
N GLY A 758 -71.90 -30.95 50.97
CA GLY A 758 -72.29 -32.34 51.15
C GLY A 758 -73.80 -32.49 51.02
N ASP A 759 -74.53 -31.76 51.86
CA ASP A 759 -76.00 -31.69 51.86
C ASP A 759 -76.53 -30.36 51.28
N HIS A 760 -77.65 -30.39 50.52
CA HIS A 760 -78.31 -29.13 50.10
C HIS A 760 -79.07 -28.48 51.26
N GLY A 761 -79.53 -29.28 52.23
CA GLY A 761 -80.53 -28.88 53.20
C GLY A 761 -81.91 -28.60 52.58
N GLY A 762 -82.97 -28.93 53.30
CA GLY A 762 -84.34 -28.75 52.79
C GLY A 762 -85.41 -29.56 53.50
N VAL A 763 -86.65 -29.42 52.99
CA VAL A 763 -87.81 -30.19 53.45
C VAL A 763 -88.01 -31.39 52.52
N LEU A 764 -88.01 -32.60 53.07
CA LEU A 764 -88.36 -33.80 52.32
C LEU A 764 -89.81 -33.68 51.80
N GLY A 765 -89.96 -33.64 50.48
CA GLY A 765 -91.23 -33.83 49.79
C GLY A 765 -92.05 -32.54 49.56
N LEU A 766 -92.01 -32.13 48.28
CA LEU A 766 -92.84 -31.15 47.56
C LEU A 766 -92.51 -29.65 47.71
N PRO A 767 -92.44 -28.91 46.58
CA PRO A 767 -92.35 -27.45 46.61
C PRO A 767 -93.64 -26.86 47.24
N PRO A 768 -93.55 -25.80 48.08
CA PRO A 768 -94.73 -25.07 48.49
C PRO A 768 -95.42 -24.46 47.25
N PRO A 769 -96.75 -24.34 47.24
CA PRO A 769 -97.45 -23.71 46.13
C PRO A 769 -96.96 -22.26 45.96
N PRO A 770 -96.90 -21.74 44.72
CA PRO A 770 -96.52 -20.35 44.49
C PRO A 770 -97.44 -19.42 45.30
N PRO A 771 -96.93 -18.27 45.81
CA PRO A 771 -97.79 -17.29 46.43
C PRO A 771 -98.80 -16.82 45.36
N ASP A 772 -100.09 -17.08 45.60
CA ASP A 772 -101.15 -16.53 44.77
C ASP A 772 -101.11 -14.99 44.93
N PRO A 773 -100.95 -14.21 43.86
CA PRO A 773 -101.00 -12.74 43.93
C PRO A 773 -102.38 -12.19 44.34
N ALA A 774 -103.36 -13.03 44.64
CA ALA A 774 -104.76 -12.64 44.76
C ALA A 774 -105.42 -12.80 46.14
N ASP A 775 -104.71 -13.05 47.25
CA ASP A 775 -105.39 -13.15 48.54
C ASP A 775 -105.63 -11.77 49.20
N ARG A 776 -106.90 -11.35 49.15
CA ARG A 776 -107.41 -10.11 49.76
C ARG A 776 -107.61 -10.31 51.27
N PRO A 777 -107.49 -9.25 52.09
CA PRO A 777 -107.63 -9.39 53.53
C PRO A 777 -109.08 -9.71 53.91
N GLY A 778 -109.31 -10.90 54.45
CA GLY A 778 -110.49 -11.22 55.26
C GLY A 778 -111.25 -12.49 54.88
N ARG A 779 -110.83 -13.63 55.45
CA ARG A 779 -111.71 -14.60 56.14
C ARG A 779 -110.87 -15.66 56.85
N GLY A 780 -111.20 -15.94 58.11
CA GLY A 780 -110.58 -17.01 58.89
C GLY A 780 -111.22 -18.38 58.66
N ALA A 781 -110.51 -19.39 59.20
CA ALA A 781 -110.75 -20.84 59.22
C ALA A 781 -110.30 -21.57 57.94
N GLU A 782 -109.56 -22.68 57.98
CA GLU A 782 -109.61 -23.80 58.91
C GLU A 782 -108.24 -24.47 59.13
N ALA A 783 -108.04 -25.01 60.33
CA ALA A 783 -106.98 -25.97 60.62
C ALA A 783 -107.23 -27.26 59.82
N GLY A 784 -106.28 -27.63 58.96
CA GLY A 784 -106.30 -28.90 58.23
C GLY A 784 -104.91 -29.24 57.70
N SER A 785 -104.23 -30.14 58.42
CA SER A 785 -102.99 -30.85 58.05
C SER A 785 -101.78 -29.98 57.72
N ARG A 786 -100.99 -29.68 58.75
CA ARG A 786 -99.57 -29.31 58.57
C ARG A 786 -98.91 -30.42 57.74
N PRO A 787 -98.21 -30.12 56.64
CA PRO A 787 -97.19 -31.04 56.15
C PRO A 787 -96.24 -31.26 57.31
N ASP A 788 -95.93 -32.51 57.63
CA ASP A 788 -94.88 -32.81 58.58
C ASP A 788 -93.57 -32.34 57.94
N HIS A 789 -93.12 -31.14 58.32
CA HIS A 789 -91.87 -30.55 57.85
C HIS A 789 -90.72 -31.30 58.50
N VAL A 790 -90.32 -32.41 57.89
CA VAL A 790 -89.14 -33.16 58.31
C VAL A 790 -87.97 -32.56 57.54
N LEU A 791 -87.04 -31.95 58.28
CA LEU A 791 -85.72 -31.58 57.77
C LEU A 791 -85.10 -32.82 57.10
N ALA A 792 -84.38 -32.63 56.00
CA ALA A 792 -83.58 -33.70 55.39
C ALA A 792 -82.78 -34.44 56.47
N THR A 793 -82.72 -35.76 56.36
CA THR A 793 -81.96 -36.55 57.33
C THR A 793 -80.48 -36.42 57.01
N PRO A 794 -79.63 -35.97 57.95
CA PRO A 794 -78.19 -35.90 57.73
C PRO A 794 -77.62 -37.25 57.25
N ASP A 795 -76.75 -37.24 56.26
CA ASP A 795 -76.12 -38.45 55.70
C ASP A 795 -74.62 -38.56 56.02
N ILE A 796 -73.73 -38.93 55.10
CA ILE A 796 -72.29 -39.11 55.34
C ILE A 796 -71.62 -38.85 53.99
N ASP A 797 -70.78 -37.84 53.95
CA ASP A 797 -70.20 -37.33 52.71
C ASP A 797 -68.71 -37.56 52.57
N ARG A 798 -68.29 -37.67 51.30
CA ARG A 798 -66.87 -37.67 50.93
C ARG A 798 -66.61 -36.68 49.81
N LEU A 799 -66.04 -35.54 50.19
CA LEU A 799 -65.75 -34.42 49.29
C LEU A 799 -64.25 -34.38 48.97
N TYR A 800 -63.94 -34.05 47.73
CA TYR A 800 -62.57 -33.89 47.24
C TYR A 800 -62.52 -32.59 46.43
N GLY A 801 -61.85 -31.54 46.91
CA GLY A 801 -61.70 -30.26 46.21
C GLY A 801 -60.92 -30.44 44.91
N GLY A 802 -59.62 -30.74 45.02
CA GLY A 802 -58.74 -30.98 43.88
C GLY A 802 -57.67 -29.90 43.76
N ASP A 803 -57.34 -29.44 42.55
CA ASP A 803 -56.44 -28.29 42.36
C ASP A 803 -57.28 -27.00 42.44
N GLY A 804 -57.06 -26.11 43.39
CA GLY A 804 -57.89 -24.91 43.55
C GLY A 804 -57.80 -24.32 44.94
N SER A 805 -58.40 -23.14 45.14
CA SER A 805 -58.69 -22.67 46.49
C SER A 805 -60.19 -22.86 46.69
N ASP A 806 -60.54 -23.99 47.28
CA ASP A 806 -61.87 -24.56 47.32
C ASP A 806 -62.53 -24.32 48.68
N ILE A 807 -63.86 -24.36 48.70
CA ILE A 807 -64.64 -24.24 49.93
C ILE A 807 -65.57 -25.45 50.05
N LEU A 808 -65.34 -26.28 51.06
CA LEU A 808 -66.05 -27.53 51.29
C LEU A 808 -66.85 -27.44 52.58
N PHE A 809 -68.15 -27.73 52.50
CA PHE A 809 -69.02 -27.93 53.67
C PHE A 809 -69.41 -29.40 53.73
N GLY A 810 -69.10 -30.08 54.84
CA GLY A 810 -69.43 -31.48 55.10
C GLY A 810 -70.93 -31.71 55.11
N ASP A 811 -71.66 -30.83 55.78
CA ASP A 811 -73.12 -30.86 55.82
C ASP A 811 -73.74 -29.63 55.11
N ALA A 812 -75.00 -29.32 55.45
CA ALA A 812 -75.76 -28.23 54.88
C ALA A 812 -75.34 -26.87 55.44
N ILE A 813 -74.98 -25.93 54.55
CA ILE A 813 -74.67 -24.53 54.91
C ILE A 813 -75.72 -23.90 55.83
N ASN A 814 -75.26 -23.20 56.88
CA ASN A 814 -76.18 -22.54 57.81
C ASN A 814 -76.64 -21.19 57.23
N THR A 815 -77.92 -21.08 56.94
CA THR A 815 -78.53 -19.88 56.33
C THR A 815 -79.56 -19.20 57.23
N ASP A 816 -79.61 -19.61 58.50
CA ASP A 816 -80.67 -19.18 59.43
C ASP A 816 -80.52 -17.71 59.82
N GLN A 817 -79.28 -17.23 59.81
CA GLN A 817 -78.90 -15.85 60.16
C GLN A 817 -78.67 -14.94 58.95
N LEU A 818 -79.09 -15.35 57.74
CA LEU A 818 -79.06 -14.46 56.58
C LEU A 818 -79.71 -13.10 56.91
N PRO A 819 -79.20 -11.97 56.39
CA PRO A 819 -79.58 -10.62 56.82
C PRO A 819 -80.94 -10.17 56.24
N TRP A 820 -82.00 -10.92 56.55
CA TRP A 820 -83.36 -10.68 56.09
C TRP A 820 -83.92 -9.35 56.61
N GLY A 821 -84.48 -8.53 55.71
CA GLY A 821 -85.17 -7.27 56.06
C GLY A 821 -84.27 -6.15 56.58
N ILE A 822 -82.95 -6.32 56.49
CA ILE A 822 -81.93 -5.34 56.92
C ILE A 822 -81.18 -4.83 55.68
N ASP A 823 -80.75 -3.56 55.69
CA ASP A 823 -79.93 -2.93 54.63
C ASP A 823 -80.45 -3.06 53.18
N GLY A 824 -81.78 -3.07 53.02
CA GLY A 824 -82.42 -3.20 51.71
C GLY A 824 -82.52 -4.63 51.18
N ASN A 825 -82.11 -5.62 51.98
CA ASN A 825 -82.33 -7.04 51.68
C ASN A 825 -83.82 -7.42 51.78
N PRO A 826 -84.25 -8.47 51.06
CA PRO A 826 -85.64 -8.93 51.09
C PRO A 826 -86.07 -9.36 52.50
N ALA A 827 -87.38 -9.31 52.79
CA ALA A 827 -87.94 -9.79 54.05
C ALA A 827 -88.00 -11.32 54.08
N ARG A 828 -87.79 -11.94 55.26
CA ARG A 828 -87.85 -13.40 55.45
C ARG A 828 -89.24 -13.95 55.10
N PRO A 829 -89.37 -14.92 54.18
CA PRO A 829 -90.66 -15.52 53.84
C PRO A 829 -91.34 -16.21 55.04
N GLU A 830 -92.66 -16.08 55.14
CA GLU A 830 -93.46 -16.76 56.16
C GLU A 830 -93.44 -18.29 55.93
N GLY A 831 -92.93 -19.06 56.90
CA GLY A 831 -92.81 -20.53 56.80
C GLY A 831 -91.44 -21.07 56.39
N LEU A 832 -90.44 -20.21 56.12
CA LEU A 832 -89.04 -20.63 55.96
C LEU A 832 -88.48 -21.07 57.33
N LEU A 833 -88.24 -22.36 57.50
CA LEU A 833 -87.73 -22.95 58.75
C LEU A 833 -86.21 -22.78 58.85
N ASP A 834 -85.72 -22.75 60.09
CA ASP A 834 -84.28 -22.87 60.35
C ASP A 834 -83.79 -24.26 59.86
N GLY A 835 -82.62 -24.33 59.24
CA GLY A 835 -82.06 -25.53 58.61
C GLY A 835 -82.47 -25.73 57.15
N SER A 836 -82.94 -24.67 56.49
CA SER A 836 -83.34 -24.72 55.07
C SER A 836 -82.17 -24.63 54.08
N GLY A 837 -80.93 -24.48 54.55
CA GLY A 837 -79.71 -24.61 53.74
C GLY A 837 -79.67 -23.81 52.44
N LEU A 838 -79.17 -24.45 51.37
CA LEU A 838 -79.05 -23.90 50.03
C LEU A 838 -80.39 -23.39 49.48
N TRP A 839 -81.51 -24.00 49.87
CA TRP A 839 -82.82 -23.53 49.44
C TRP A 839 -83.13 -22.10 49.94
N ALA A 840 -82.82 -21.81 51.21
CA ALA A 840 -82.99 -20.46 51.76
C ALA A 840 -82.10 -19.44 51.04
N LEU A 841 -80.87 -19.81 50.72
CA LEU A 841 -79.95 -18.96 49.96
C LEU A 841 -80.47 -18.68 48.54
N LYS A 842 -80.96 -19.70 47.82
CA LYS A 842 -81.58 -19.53 46.50
C LYS A 842 -82.77 -18.58 46.54
N GLN A 843 -83.64 -18.69 47.56
CA GLN A 843 -84.76 -17.75 47.75
C GLN A 843 -84.29 -16.33 48.08
N PHE A 844 -83.28 -16.18 48.93
CA PHE A 844 -82.70 -14.89 49.28
C PHE A 844 -82.18 -14.16 48.04
N LEU A 845 -81.37 -14.84 47.22
CA LEU A 845 -80.81 -14.28 45.99
C LEU A 845 -81.87 -14.01 44.93
N LEU A 846 -82.86 -14.89 44.75
CA LEU A 846 -83.98 -14.67 43.83
C LEU A 846 -84.74 -13.38 44.19
N LEU A 847 -85.08 -13.20 45.47
CA LEU A 847 -85.81 -12.01 45.92
C LEU A 847 -84.97 -10.73 45.86
N LYS A 848 -83.65 -10.85 46.08
CA LYS A 848 -82.71 -9.72 46.00
C LYS A 848 -82.45 -9.28 44.55
N ASN A 849 -82.24 -10.22 43.63
CA ASN A 849 -81.80 -9.95 42.26
C ASN A 849 -82.93 -9.97 41.23
N GLY A 850 -84.11 -10.51 41.58
CA GLY A 850 -85.28 -10.57 40.72
C GLY A 850 -85.23 -11.65 39.62
N VAL A 851 -84.17 -12.46 39.58
CA VAL A 851 -83.98 -13.59 38.67
C VAL A 851 -83.47 -14.81 39.44
N GLN A 852 -83.73 -16.02 38.93
CA GLN A 852 -83.19 -17.23 39.55
C GLN A 852 -81.65 -17.19 39.53
N PRO A 853 -80.99 -17.41 40.68
CA PRO A 853 -79.53 -17.43 40.73
C PRO A 853 -79.01 -18.61 39.91
N THR A 854 -77.91 -18.37 39.19
CA THR A 854 -77.11 -19.42 38.54
C THR A 854 -76.14 -20.04 39.54
N ASP A 855 -75.55 -21.18 39.19
CA ASP A 855 -74.49 -21.82 39.98
C ASP A 855 -73.30 -20.86 40.20
N ALA A 856 -73.01 -19.99 39.23
CA ALA A 856 -72.00 -18.95 39.37
C ALA A 856 -72.36 -17.88 40.41
N ASP A 857 -73.66 -17.53 40.50
CA ASP A 857 -74.15 -16.57 41.50
C ASP A 857 -74.10 -17.19 42.90
N LEU A 858 -74.37 -18.49 43.03
CA LEU A 858 -74.30 -19.23 44.28
C LEU A 858 -72.86 -19.40 44.75
N HIS A 859 -71.98 -19.91 43.88
CA HIS A 859 -70.53 -20.02 44.12
C HIS A 859 -69.97 -18.70 44.62
N LYS A 860 -70.17 -17.63 43.85
CA LYS A 860 -69.69 -16.30 44.21
C LYS A 860 -70.21 -15.83 45.56
N PHE A 861 -71.52 -15.99 45.83
CA PHE A 861 -72.07 -15.54 47.09
C PHE A 861 -71.48 -16.32 48.27
N ILE A 862 -71.34 -17.64 48.15
CA ILE A 862 -70.74 -18.47 49.19
C ILE A 862 -69.27 -18.10 49.38
N SER A 863 -68.47 -18.01 48.31
CA SER A 863 -67.06 -17.60 48.42
C SER A 863 -66.86 -16.19 48.99
N GLU A 864 -67.80 -15.27 48.81
CA GLU A 864 -67.71 -13.93 49.41
C GLU A 864 -68.24 -13.86 50.85
N ASN A 865 -68.96 -14.88 51.33
CA ASN A 865 -69.67 -14.84 52.63
C ASN A 865 -69.54 -16.14 53.44
N HIS A 866 -68.59 -17.03 53.12
CA HIS A 866 -68.50 -18.38 53.69
C HIS A 866 -68.41 -18.35 55.22
N ASP A 867 -67.62 -17.44 55.79
CA ASP A 867 -67.49 -17.26 57.25
C ASP A 867 -68.82 -17.00 57.95
N ALA A 868 -69.78 -16.33 57.29
CA ALA A 868 -71.10 -16.04 57.86
C ALA A 868 -72.11 -17.19 57.66
N LEU A 869 -71.76 -18.16 56.81
CA LEU A 869 -72.55 -19.36 56.53
C LEU A 869 -72.13 -20.54 57.40
N GLU A 870 -71.00 -20.43 58.09
CA GLU A 870 -70.60 -21.30 59.19
C GLU A 870 -71.10 -20.72 60.52
N VAL A 871 -71.73 -21.54 61.36
CA VAL A 871 -72.27 -21.09 62.65
C VAL A 871 -71.74 -21.97 63.75
N HIS A 872 -70.97 -21.35 64.63
CA HIS A 872 -70.38 -22.01 65.79
C HIS A 872 -71.42 -22.74 66.65
N GLY A 873 -71.12 -23.99 66.98
CA GLY A 873 -71.97 -24.85 67.80
C GLY A 873 -73.19 -25.42 67.08
N ASP A 874 -73.26 -25.33 65.75
CA ASP A 874 -74.27 -26.04 64.97
C ASP A 874 -74.03 -27.55 65.09
N THR A 875 -75.08 -28.27 65.50
CA THR A 875 -75.03 -29.72 65.77
C THR A 875 -75.76 -30.51 64.69
N ARG A 876 -76.14 -29.84 63.59
CA ARG A 876 -76.81 -30.46 62.46
C ARG A 876 -75.74 -31.07 61.57
N GLY A 877 -75.74 -32.39 61.50
CA GLY A 877 -74.85 -33.11 60.62
C GLY A 877 -74.58 -34.54 61.06
N ARG A 878 -73.67 -35.21 60.35
CA ARG A 878 -73.14 -36.54 60.69
C ARG A 878 -71.65 -36.62 60.37
N PHE A 879 -71.13 -37.84 60.13
CA PHE A 879 -69.69 -38.05 59.97
C PHE A 879 -69.31 -37.83 58.52
N ASP A 880 -68.39 -36.92 58.26
CA ASP A 880 -67.94 -36.60 56.92
C ASP A 880 -66.43 -36.74 56.73
N VAL A 881 -66.01 -36.84 55.47
CA VAL A 881 -64.60 -36.86 55.08
C VAL A 881 -64.34 -35.84 53.98
N LEU A 882 -63.56 -34.82 54.29
CA LEU A 882 -63.28 -33.70 53.38
C LEU A 882 -61.79 -33.71 53.02
N TYR A 883 -61.50 -33.60 51.73
CA TYR A 883 -60.14 -33.44 51.21
C TYR A 883 -60.09 -32.13 50.42
N GLY A 884 -59.26 -31.17 50.82
CA GLY A 884 -59.00 -29.93 50.07
C GLY A 884 -58.28 -30.22 48.77
N GLY A 885 -56.99 -30.49 48.84
CA GLY A 885 -56.16 -30.81 47.68
C GLY A 885 -54.98 -29.84 47.57
N ASP A 886 -54.70 -29.33 46.37
CA ASP A 886 -53.62 -28.37 46.14
C ASP A 886 -54.21 -26.95 46.04
N GLY A 887 -53.85 -26.04 46.95
CA GLY A 887 -54.22 -24.62 46.95
C GLY A 887 -54.92 -24.20 48.25
N ASP A 888 -55.02 -22.88 48.51
CA ASP A 888 -55.52 -22.39 49.81
C ASP A 888 -57.02 -22.74 50.03
N ASP A 889 -57.31 -23.85 50.72
CA ASP A 889 -58.64 -24.42 50.87
C ASP A 889 -59.32 -24.05 52.19
N ILE A 890 -60.66 -24.12 52.22
CA ILE A 890 -61.46 -23.93 53.43
C ILE A 890 -62.42 -25.10 53.61
N LEU A 891 -62.26 -25.86 54.69
CA LEU A 891 -63.02 -27.06 55.00
C LEU A 891 -63.83 -26.87 56.29
N TYR A 892 -65.14 -27.09 56.22
CA TYR A 892 -66.06 -27.05 57.35
C TYR A 892 -66.67 -28.44 57.55
N GLY A 893 -66.28 -29.14 58.62
CA GLY A 893 -66.85 -30.43 59.03
C GLY A 893 -68.28 -30.31 59.54
N GLN A 894 -68.56 -29.22 60.26
CA GLN A 894 -69.87 -28.90 60.84
C GLN A 894 -70.29 -29.87 61.96
N GLY A 895 -71.36 -30.63 61.81
CA GLY A 895 -71.98 -31.32 62.95
C GLY A 895 -71.67 -32.81 62.97
N GLY A 896 -70.59 -33.29 63.58
CA GLY A 896 -70.17 -34.66 63.30
C GLY A 896 -69.15 -35.27 64.23
N ASN A 897 -68.27 -36.08 63.63
CA ASN A 897 -67.02 -36.58 64.24
C ASN A 897 -66.05 -36.70 63.07
N ASP A 898 -65.74 -35.60 62.43
CA ASP A 898 -65.39 -35.52 61.01
C ASP A 898 -63.91 -35.75 60.76
N ALA A 899 -63.56 -35.98 59.50
CA ALA A 899 -62.17 -36.16 59.07
C ALA A 899 -61.85 -35.18 57.94
N LEU A 900 -61.07 -34.14 58.26
CA LEU A 900 -60.69 -33.08 57.35
C LEU A 900 -59.20 -33.17 57.02
N PHE A 901 -58.87 -33.09 55.74
CA PHE A 901 -57.51 -33.13 55.21
C PHE A 901 -57.33 -31.91 54.30
N GLY A 902 -56.45 -30.97 54.67
CA GLY A 902 -56.17 -29.73 53.94
C GLY A 902 -55.50 -30.05 52.61
N GLY A 903 -54.26 -30.52 52.68
CA GLY A 903 -53.51 -30.99 51.52
C GLY A 903 -52.25 -30.16 51.33
N GLY A 904 -52.21 -29.27 50.34
CA GLY A 904 -51.07 -28.43 50.05
C GLY A 904 -51.44 -26.95 50.02
N ASP A 905 -50.50 -26.08 50.37
CA ASP A 905 -50.67 -24.63 50.49
C ASP A 905 -51.36 -24.21 51.81
N ARG A 906 -51.98 -23.03 51.92
CA ARG A 906 -52.49 -22.54 53.22
C ARG A 906 -53.98 -22.83 53.38
N ASP A 907 -54.30 -23.77 54.26
CA ASP A 907 -55.66 -24.22 54.46
C ASP A 907 -56.29 -23.73 55.77
N ILE A 908 -57.62 -23.71 55.81
CA ILE A 908 -58.42 -23.48 57.01
C ILE A 908 -59.35 -24.67 57.21
N LEU A 909 -59.15 -25.42 58.28
CA LEU A 909 -59.96 -26.59 58.64
C LEU A 909 -60.73 -26.30 59.92
N SER A 910 -62.05 -26.48 59.89
CA SER A 910 -62.94 -26.32 61.03
C SER A 910 -63.77 -27.57 61.26
N GLY A 911 -63.51 -28.30 62.36
CA GLY A 911 -64.22 -29.53 62.73
C GLY A 911 -65.69 -29.27 63.08
N GLY A 912 -65.95 -28.22 63.87
CA GLY A 912 -67.29 -27.80 64.24
C GLY A 912 -67.73 -28.39 65.58
N THR A 913 -68.77 -29.22 65.61
CA THR A 913 -69.15 -29.95 66.84
C THR A 913 -68.90 -31.42 66.65
N GLY A 914 -68.20 -32.08 67.58
CA GLY A 914 -67.81 -33.46 67.33
C GLY A 914 -66.59 -33.88 68.09
N ASN A 915 -66.06 -35.06 67.77
CA ASN A 915 -64.69 -35.43 68.10
C ASN A 915 -64.01 -35.63 66.76
N ASP A 916 -63.35 -34.59 66.30
CA ASP A 916 -62.97 -34.43 64.91
C ASP A 916 -61.48 -34.76 64.72
N HIS A 917 -61.13 -35.09 63.47
CA HIS A 917 -59.77 -35.37 63.05
C HIS A 917 -59.39 -34.41 61.92
N LEU A 918 -58.47 -33.49 62.21
CA LEU A 918 -58.00 -32.48 61.26
C LEU A 918 -56.52 -32.72 60.96
N GLU A 919 -56.18 -32.68 59.69
CA GLU A 919 -54.83 -32.85 59.16
C GLU A 919 -54.56 -31.73 58.15
N GLY A 920 -53.69 -30.78 58.48
CA GLY A 920 -53.31 -29.67 57.59
C GLY A 920 -52.52 -30.15 56.36
N ASP A 921 -51.63 -31.13 56.58
CA ASP A 921 -50.67 -31.64 55.61
C ASP A 921 -49.57 -30.61 55.29
N ALA A 922 -49.39 -30.16 54.05
CA ALA A 922 -48.25 -29.33 53.66
C ALA A 922 -48.65 -27.86 53.51
N GLY A 923 -48.47 -27.05 54.55
CA GLY A 923 -49.00 -25.70 54.52
C GLY A 923 -48.55 -24.76 55.62
N ASN A 924 -49.26 -23.66 55.80
CA ASN A 924 -49.19 -22.94 57.07
C ASN A 924 -50.63 -22.79 57.54
N ASP A 925 -51.17 -23.87 58.08
CA ASP A 925 -52.61 -24.08 58.11
C ASP A 925 -53.25 -23.53 59.38
N VAL A 926 -54.57 -23.37 59.35
CA VAL A 926 -55.36 -23.01 60.52
C VAL A 926 -56.29 -24.15 60.84
N LEU A 927 -56.07 -24.80 61.99
CA LEU A 927 -56.87 -25.93 62.46
C LEU A 927 -57.73 -25.50 63.65
N ILE A 928 -59.04 -25.57 63.48
CA ILE A 928 -60.07 -25.25 64.47
C ILE A 928 -60.80 -26.55 64.81
N GLY A 929 -60.47 -27.19 65.94
CA GLY A 929 -61.13 -28.43 66.36
C GLY A 929 -62.63 -28.22 66.63
N GLY A 930 -62.95 -27.15 67.37
CA GLY A 930 -64.32 -26.80 67.74
C GLY A 930 -64.76 -27.46 69.05
N MET A 931 -66.03 -27.83 69.16
CA MET A 931 -66.59 -28.41 70.38
C MET A 931 -66.40 -29.93 70.43
N GLY A 932 -65.48 -30.40 71.28
CA GLY A 932 -65.48 -31.78 71.78
C GLY A 932 -64.10 -32.30 72.15
N ASN A 933 -63.65 -33.40 71.56
CA ASN A 933 -62.30 -33.91 71.83
C ASN A 933 -61.61 -34.21 70.51
N ASP A 934 -60.78 -33.27 70.07
CA ASP A 934 -60.32 -33.27 68.69
C ASP A 934 -58.88 -33.75 68.58
N LEU A 935 -58.55 -34.25 67.39
CA LEU A 935 -57.23 -34.72 67.02
C LEU A 935 -56.70 -33.86 65.88
N LEU A 936 -55.63 -33.10 66.15
CA LEU A 936 -55.09 -32.08 65.25
C LEU A 936 -53.66 -32.44 64.84
N TYR A 937 -53.41 -32.51 63.53
CA TYR A 937 -52.08 -32.64 62.92
C TYR A 937 -51.81 -31.44 62.03
N GLY A 938 -50.72 -30.72 62.28
CA GLY A 938 -50.23 -29.68 61.38
C GLY A 938 -49.71 -30.30 60.08
N ASP A 939 -48.60 -31.03 60.17
CA ASP A 939 -47.82 -31.52 59.02
C ASP A 939 -48.19 -32.95 58.56
N GLY A 940 -49.34 -33.45 59.00
CA GLY A 940 -49.83 -34.80 58.74
C GLY A 940 -49.06 -35.96 59.40
N ASN A 941 -49.68 -37.14 59.43
CA ASN A 941 -49.20 -38.31 60.17
C ASN A 941 -48.08 -39.05 59.41
N GLY A 942 -46.91 -38.43 59.28
CA GLY A 942 -45.69 -39.11 58.82
C GLY A 942 -44.73 -38.31 57.95
N VAL A 943 -45.01 -37.04 57.65
CA VAL A 943 -44.07 -36.14 56.98
C VAL A 943 -43.18 -35.48 58.04
N ARG A 944 -41.91 -35.23 57.71
CA ARG A 944 -40.91 -34.74 58.66
C ARG A 944 -40.39 -33.39 58.18
N TYR A 945 -40.62 -32.35 58.99
CA TYR A 945 -39.89 -31.08 59.02
C TYR A 945 -39.78 -30.39 57.66
N ASP A 946 -40.89 -29.85 57.19
CA ASP A 946 -40.88 -28.60 56.43
C ASP A 946 -40.81 -27.40 57.39
N ASP A 947 -40.55 -26.22 56.82
CA ASP A 947 -40.44 -24.93 57.49
C ASP A 947 -41.81 -24.26 57.68
N ASN A 948 -42.83 -25.12 57.87
CA ASN A 948 -44.23 -24.79 57.98
C ASN A 948 -44.59 -24.38 59.41
N SER A 949 -45.57 -23.50 59.54
CA SER A 949 -45.94 -22.85 60.79
C SER A 949 -47.46 -22.81 60.91
N ASP A 950 -48.03 -23.88 61.47
CA ASP A 950 -49.48 -24.02 61.61
C ASP A 950 -50.03 -23.25 62.82
N THR A 951 -51.32 -22.97 62.76
CA THR A 951 -52.06 -22.30 63.84
C THR A 951 -53.18 -23.22 64.31
N PHE A 952 -53.04 -23.72 65.53
CA PHE A 952 -54.11 -24.42 66.23
C PHE A 952 -54.94 -23.37 66.97
N LYS A 953 -56.18 -23.19 66.56
CA LYS A 953 -57.06 -22.12 67.03
C LYS A 953 -58.22 -22.68 67.83
N TRP A 954 -58.52 -22.02 68.95
CA TRP A 954 -59.71 -22.27 69.75
C TRP A 954 -60.58 -21.03 69.82
N GLU A 955 -61.87 -21.22 69.59
CA GLU A 955 -62.90 -20.19 69.49
C GLU A 955 -63.77 -20.13 70.75
N PHE A 956 -64.61 -19.09 70.81
CA PHE A 956 -65.51 -18.88 71.94
C PHE A 956 -66.58 -19.98 72.03
N ASN A 957 -66.60 -20.71 73.15
CA ASN A 957 -67.47 -21.88 73.43
C ASN A 957 -66.95 -23.26 72.99
N ASP A 958 -65.70 -23.38 72.55
CA ASP A 958 -65.09 -24.70 72.30
C ASP A 958 -64.94 -25.52 73.60
N GLN A 959 -64.84 -24.84 74.74
CA GLN A 959 -64.64 -25.50 76.02
C GLN A 959 -65.79 -26.44 76.42
N GLY A 960 -65.44 -27.50 77.13
CA GLY A 960 -66.38 -28.37 77.81
C GLY A 960 -66.91 -27.76 79.12
N THR A 961 -67.12 -28.63 80.11
CA THR A 961 -67.49 -28.20 81.47
C THR A 961 -66.37 -28.51 82.46
N THR A 962 -66.36 -27.87 83.63
CA THR A 962 -65.34 -28.19 84.65
C THR A 962 -65.42 -29.62 85.20
N ASP A 963 -66.58 -30.27 85.09
CA ASP A 963 -66.77 -31.69 85.44
C ASP A 963 -66.39 -32.66 84.30
N ALA A 964 -66.43 -32.18 83.05
CA ALA A 964 -66.06 -32.90 81.84
C ALA A 964 -65.43 -31.93 80.84
N PRO A 965 -64.14 -31.59 81.01
CA PRO A 965 -63.44 -30.69 80.12
C PRO A 965 -63.32 -31.31 78.74
N ALA A 966 -63.44 -30.49 77.69
CA ALA A 966 -63.05 -30.89 76.34
C ALA A 966 -61.53 -31.13 76.29
N VAL A 967 -61.10 -32.06 75.45
CA VAL A 967 -59.71 -32.54 75.39
C VAL A 967 -59.24 -32.66 73.96
N ASP A 968 -58.45 -31.68 73.54
CA ASP A 968 -57.90 -31.64 72.18
C ASP A 968 -56.44 -32.04 72.22
N THR A 969 -56.04 -32.85 71.23
CA THR A 969 -54.70 -33.41 71.14
C THR A 969 -54.04 -32.93 69.87
N VAL A 970 -52.98 -32.13 70.03
CA VAL A 970 -52.08 -31.72 68.95
C VAL A 970 -50.93 -32.72 68.87
N MET A 971 -50.73 -33.32 67.70
CA MET A 971 -49.88 -34.50 67.56
C MET A 971 -48.42 -34.21 67.21
N ASP A 972 -48.14 -33.03 66.65
CA ASP A 972 -46.88 -32.68 66.01
C ASP A 972 -46.36 -31.26 66.33
N PHE A 973 -46.90 -30.59 67.35
CA PHE A 973 -46.58 -29.19 67.69
C PHE A 973 -45.07 -28.83 67.68
N SER A 974 -44.67 -27.87 66.85
CA SER A 974 -43.30 -27.38 66.70
C SER A 974 -42.99 -26.18 67.60
N ILE A 975 -41.92 -26.31 68.39
CA ILE A 975 -41.42 -25.26 69.31
C ILE A 975 -40.37 -24.32 68.67
N GLN A 976 -40.05 -24.48 67.38
CA GLN A 976 -39.12 -23.60 66.64
C GLN A 976 -39.67 -22.18 66.53
N LYS A 977 -38.94 -21.16 66.09
CA LYS A 977 -39.59 -19.84 65.86
C LYS A 977 -40.53 -19.92 64.66
N GLN A 978 -41.53 -19.05 64.61
CA GLN A 978 -42.47 -18.97 63.48
C GLN A 978 -41.76 -18.85 62.12
N ALA A 979 -40.72 -18.03 62.02
CA ALA A 979 -39.92 -17.87 60.79
C ALA A 979 -39.04 -19.08 60.42
N ASP A 980 -38.94 -20.06 61.32
CA ASP A 980 -38.15 -21.29 61.18
C ASP A 980 -39.07 -22.53 61.16
N GLY A 981 -40.35 -22.34 60.78
CA GLY A 981 -41.35 -23.40 60.77
C GLY A 981 -41.77 -23.83 62.17
N GLY A 982 -42.54 -22.98 62.86
CA GLY A 982 -43.19 -23.53 64.02
C GLY A 982 -44.47 -22.87 64.45
N ASP A 983 -45.24 -23.72 65.10
CA ASP A 983 -46.67 -23.57 65.24
C ASP A 983 -47.10 -22.63 66.35
N ILE A 984 -48.36 -22.24 66.29
CA ILE A 984 -48.98 -21.23 67.13
C ILE A 984 -50.19 -21.84 67.82
N LEU A 985 -50.32 -21.60 69.12
CA LEU A 985 -51.56 -21.80 69.87
C LEU A 985 -52.31 -20.47 69.89
N ASP A 986 -53.43 -20.38 69.20
CA ASP A 986 -54.30 -19.20 69.22
C ASP A 986 -55.49 -19.41 70.16
N LEU A 987 -55.48 -18.70 71.29
CA LEU A 987 -56.51 -18.74 72.32
C LEU A 987 -57.22 -17.38 72.49
N GLN A 988 -57.05 -16.45 71.54
CA GLN A 988 -57.61 -15.09 71.62
C GLN A 988 -59.12 -15.08 71.86
N GLU A 989 -59.85 -15.99 71.22
CA GLU A 989 -61.31 -16.03 71.32
C GLU A 989 -61.80 -16.94 72.45
N LEU A 990 -61.00 -17.94 72.84
CA LEU A 990 -61.33 -18.89 73.90
C LEU A 990 -61.28 -18.26 75.29
N LEU A 991 -60.25 -17.43 75.57
CA LEU A 991 -60.09 -16.79 76.87
C LEU A 991 -60.96 -15.53 76.95
N VAL A 992 -61.59 -15.30 78.11
CA VAL A 992 -62.51 -14.17 78.29
C VAL A 992 -62.09 -13.30 79.46
N GLY A 993 -61.59 -12.10 79.14
CA GLY A 993 -61.25 -11.07 80.13
C GLY A 993 -59.89 -11.28 80.80
N GLU A 994 -59.01 -12.00 80.12
CA GLU A 994 -57.60 -12.15 80.44
C GLU A 994 -56.81 -10.85 80.21
N ASN A 995 -55.61 -10.81 80.77
CA ASN A 995 -54.56 -9.86 80.45
C ASN A 995 -53.21 -10.56 80.68
N ASP A 996 -52.13 -10.06 80.08
CA ASP A 996 -50.79 -10.67 80.15
C ASP A 996 -50.30 -10.98 81.56
N SER A 997 -50.73 -10.21 82.56
CA SER A 997 -50.29 -10.37 83.96
C SER A 997 -51.08 -11.43 84.76
N THR A 998 -52.22 -11.90 84.24
CA THR A 998 -53.12 -12.86 84.90
C THR A 998 -53.25 -14.18 84.15
N LEU A 999 -52.51 -14.42 83.06
CA LEU A 999 -52.63 -15.66 82.28
C LEU A 999 -52.39 -16.95 83.10
N THR A 1000 -51.71 -16.88 84.23
CA THR A 1000 -51.55 -18.03 85.16
C THR A 1000 -52.84 -18.40 85.91
N ASP A 1001 -53.85 -17.54 85.95
CA ASP A 1001 -55.19 -17.86 86.45
C ASP A 1001 -56.03 -18.64 85.41
N TYR A 1002 -55.60 -18.63 84.15
CA TYR A 1002 -56.25 -19.28 83.00
C TYR A 1002 -55.52 -20.56 82.58
N LEU A 1003 -54.17 -20.57 82.61
CA LEU A 1003 -53.33 -21.62 82.02
C LEU A 1003 -52.43 -22.30 83.07
N ASN A 1004 -52.42 -23.65 83.07
CA ASN A 1004 -51.47 -24.46 83.85
C ASN A 1004 -50.86 -25.57 83.01
N PHE A 1005 -49.52 -25.65 83.01
CA PHE A 1005 -48.75 -26.59 82.20
C PHE A 1005 -48.18 -27.69 83.09
N TYR A 1006 -48.35 -28.95 82.69
CA TYR A 1006 -47.67 -30.06 83.35
C TYR A 1006 -47.31 -31.16 82.35
N LYS A 1007 -46.27 -31.90 82.67
CA LYS A 1007 -45.80 -33.01 81.85
C LYS A 1007 -46.60 -34.26 82.15
N GLU A 1008 -47.12 -34.91 81.11
CA GLU A 1008 -47.73 -36.24 81.18
C GLU A 1008 -47.08 -37.14 80.12
N GLY A 1009 -46.42 -38.22 80.56
CA GLY A 1009 -45.60 -39.04 79.66
C GLY A 1009 -44.47 -38.25 79.01
N ASN A 1010 -44.45 -38.23 77.67
CA ASN A 1010 -43.49 -37.46 76.86
C ASN A 1010 -44.05 -36.12 76.36
N GLY A 1011 -45.33 -35.83 76.60
CA GLY A 1011 -46.02 -34.62 76.14
C GLY A 1011 -46.29 -33.62 77.26
N THR A 1012 -46.88 -32.49 76.88
CA THR A 1012 -47.31 -31.41 77.79
C THR A 1012 -48.82 -31.31 77.75
N VAL A 1013 -49.45 -31.28 78.93
CA VAL A 1013 -50.88 -30.98 79.07
C VAL A 1013 -51.05 -29.56 79.58
N ILE A 1014 -51.83 -28.78 78.85
CA ILE A 1014 -52.23 -27.42 79.18
C ILE A 1014 -53.66 -27.50 79.70
N ASN A 1015 -53.82 -27.31 81.00
CA ASN A 1015 -55.13 -27.10 81.60
C ASN A 1015 -55.55 -25.65 81.38
N VAL A 1016 -56.72 -25.44 80.78
CA VAL A 1016 -57.27 -24.13 80.46
C VAL A 1016 -58.58 -23.92 81.21
N ASN A 1017 -58.77 -22.74 81.80
CA ASN A 1017 -60.06 -22.27 82.31
C ASN A 1017 -60.43 -20.96 81.60
N THR A 1018 -61.47 -20.96 80.78
CA THR A 1018 -61.82 -19.81 79.91
C THR A 1018 -62.19 -18.54 80.67
N GLN A 1019 -62.52 -18.64 81.96
CA GLN A 1019 -62.93 -17.51 82.82
C GLN A 1019 -61.90 -17.11 83.89
N GLY A 1020 -60.67 -17.65 83.84
CA GLY A 1020 -59.60 -17.29 84.77
C GLY A 1020 -59.81 -17.82 86.20
N LYS A 1021 -60.53 -18.93 86.36
CA LYS A 1021 -60.86 -19.53 87.65
C LYS A 1021 -60.17 -20.86 87.90
N LEU A 1022 -59.08 -21.14 87.20
CA LEU A 1022 -58.41 -22.45 87.20
C LEU A 1022 -58.08 -22.95 88.62
N GLY A 1023 -57.58 -22.07 89.49
CA GLY A 1023 -57.24 -22.41 90.88
C GLY A 1023 -58.43 -22.69 91.81
N THR A 1024 -59.66 -22.33 91.41
CA THR A 1024 -60.89 -22.50 92.23
C THR A 1024 -61.92 -23.44 91.64
N GLN A 1025 -61.97 -23.57 90.31
CA GLN A 1025 -62.98 -24.34 89.58
C GLN A 1025 -62.41 -25.47 88.72
N GLY A 1026 -61.09 -25.54 88.53
CA GLY A 1026 -60.47 -26.51 87.63
C GLY A 1026 -60.55 -26.08 86.16
N ALA A 1027 -60.04 -26.92 85.26
CA ALA A 1027 -60.03 -26.67 83.82
C ALA A 1027 -61.41 -26.98 83.20
N ASP A 1028 -61.82 -26.23 82.19
CA ASP A 1028 -62.97 -26.54 81.30
C ASP A 1028 -62.52 -26.94 79.89
N GLN A 1029 -61.25 -26.70 79.55
CA GLN A 1029 -60.58 -27.16 78.34
C GLN A 1029 -59.21 -27.78 78.69
N LYS A 1030 -58.78 -28.80 77.95
CA LYS A 1030 -57.45 -29.37 78.02
C LYS A 1030 -56.84 -29.47 76.63
N ILE A 1031 -55.63 -28.94 76.48
CA ILE A 1031 -54.85 -29.08 75.24
C ILE A 1031 -53.67 -29.99 75.55
N VAL A 1032 -53.56 -31.09 74.81
CA VAL A 1032 -52.49 -32.07 74.94
C VAL A 1032 -51.54 -31.89 73.76
N LEU A 1033 -50.29 -31.54 74.04
CA LEU A 1033 -49.22 -31.50 73.04
C LEU A 1033 -48.44 -32.81 73.13
N GLU A 1034 -48.71 -33.72 72.21
CA GLU A 1034 -48.10 -35.05 72.20
C GLU A 1034 -46.60 -34.93 71.85
N ASN A 1035 -45.74 -35.64 72.57
CA ASN A 1035 -44.28 -35.65 72.38
C ASN A 1035 -43.55 -34.28 72.50
N VAL A 1036 -44.21 -33.22 72.99
CA VAL A 1036 -43.61 -31.90 73.22
C VAL A 1036 -43.45 -31.62 74.71
N ASP A 1037 -42.27 -31.18 75.14
CA ASP A 1037 -41.99 -30.77 76.52
C ASP A 1037 -41.78 -29.26 76.61
N LEU A 1038 -42.82 -28.52 77.01
CA LEU A 1038 -42.72 -27.09 77.33
C LEU A 1038 -42.33 -26.83 78.79
N THR A 1039 -42.32 -27.88 79.63
CA THR A 1039 -42.08 -27.72 81.08
C THR A 1039 -40.61 -27.60 81.44
N HIS A 1040 -39.71 -27.74 80.46
CA HIS A 1040 -38.28 -27.57 80.60
C HIS A 1040 -37.72 -26.60 79.55
N ASP A 1041 -36.69 -25.83 79.93
CA ASP A 1041 -35.96 -24.98 78.99
C ASP A 1041 -35.01 -25.80 78.08
N ALA A 1042 -34.36 -25.12 77.13
CA ALA A 1042 -33.39 -25.74 76.21
C ALA A 1042 -32.19 -26.42 76.90
N TYR A 1043 -31.97 -26.18 78.20
CA TYR A 1043 -30.93 -26.80 79.01
C TYR A 1043 -31.46 -27.91 79.92
N GLY A 1044 -32.75 -28.25 79.83
CA GLY A 1044 -33.42 -29.27 80.63
C GLY A 1044 -33.74 -28.84 82.06
N GLN A 1045 -33.77 -27.53 82.36
CA GLN A 1045 -34.22 -26.99 83.65
C GLN A 1045 -35.74 -26.83 83.66
N SER A 1046 -36.40 -27.24 84.75
CA SER A 1046 -37.85 -27.08 84.88
C SER A 1046 -38.26 -25.60 84.95
N MET A 1047 -39.31 -25.24 84.22
CA MET A 1047 -39.88 -23.89 84.13
C MET A 1047 -41.18 -23.78 84.94
N SER A 1048 -41.48 -22.59 85.47
CA SER A 1048 -42.79 -22.30 86.09
C SER A 1048 -43.81 -21.90 85.02
N ASN A 1049 -45.12 -22.04 85.31
CA ASN A 1049 -46.18 -21.63 84.36
C ASN A 1049 -45.99 -20.22 83.80
N GLN A 1050 -45.66 -19.23 84.65
CA GLN A 1050 -45.39 -17.86 84.20
C GLN A 1050 -44.18 -17.77 83.25
N ALA A 1051 -43.13 -18.55 83.50
CA ALA A 1051 -41.95 -18.57 82.64
C ALA A 1051 -42.26 -19.21 81.28
N ILE A 1052 -43.08 -20.28 81.27
CA ILE A 1052 -43.55 -20.95 80.04
C ILE A 1052 -44.40 -19.98 79.21
N ILE A 1053 -45.40 -19.33 79.82
CA ILE A 1053 -46.27 -18.35 79.16
C ILE A 1053 -45.44 -17.22 78.53
N ASN A 1054 -44.51 -16.64 79.29
CA ASN A 1054 -43.66 -15.56 78.77
C ASN A 1054 -42.77 -16.02 77.62
N ASP A 1055 -42.24 -17.25 77.67
CA ASP A 1055 -41.43 -17.83 76.60
C ASP A 1055 -42.26 -18.04 75.33
N LEU A 1056 -43.49 -18.55 75.46
CA LEU A 1056 -44.40 -18.72 74.34
C LEU A 1056 -44.80 -17.37 73.72
N LEU A 1057 -45.22 -16.38 74.52
CA LEU A 1057 -45.55 -15.03 74.05
C LEU A 1057 -44.35 -14.36 73.35
N GLN A 1058 -43.15 -14.46 73.93
CA GLN A 1058 -41.95 -13.86 73.36
C GLN A 1058 -41.55 -14.51 72.02
N LYS A 1059 -41.81 -15.81 71.87
CA LYS A 1059 -41.54 -16.55 70.63
C LYS A 1059 -42.67 -16.43 69.60
N GLY A 1060 -43.80 -15.79 69.94
CA GLY A 1060 -44.97 -15.71 69.07
C GLY A 1060 -45.73 -17.04 68.95
N LYS A 1061 -45.69 -17.87 70.00
CA LYS A 1061 -46.24 -19.24 70.04
C LYS A 1061 -47.57 -19.37 70.74
N LEU A 1062 -47.95 -18.33 71.45
CA LEU A 1062 -49.21 -18.22 72.14
C LEU A 1062 -49.77 -16.87 71.74
N THR A 1063 -50.98 -16.88 71.21
CA THR A 1063 -51.74 -15.67 70.90
C THR A 1063 -52.95 -15.63 71.83
N VAL A 1064 -53.17 -14.49 72.48
CA VAL A 1064 -54.26 -14.24 73.45
C VAL A 1064 -54.73 -12.79 73.29
N ASP A 1065 -55.93 -12.44 73.75
CA ASP A 1065 -56.39 -11.05 73.70
C ASP A 1065 -55.63 -10.25 74.80
N HIS A 1066 -54.94 -9.19 74.39
CA HIS A 1066 -54.11 -8.36 75.29
C HIS A 1066 -54.93 -7.34 76.12
N ALA A 1067 -56.21 -7.66 76.41
CA ALA A 1067 -57.24 -6.74 76.88
C ALA A 1067 -56.92 -5.98 78.19
#